data_AF-A0AAC9GGQ4-F1
#
_entry.id   AF-A0AAC9GGQ4-F1
#
_cell.length_a   1.000
_cell.length_b   1.000
_cell.length_c   1.000
_cell.angle_alpha   90.00
_cell.angle_beta   90.00
_cell.angle_gamma   90.00
#
_symmetry.space_group_name_H-M   'P 1'
#
loop_
_entity.id
_entity.type
_entity.pdbx_description
1 polymer ?
#
loop_
_entity_poly.entity_id
_entity_poly.type
_entity_poly.pdbx_seq_one_letter_code
_entity_poly.pdbx_strand_id
1 'polypeptide(L)'
;MSKIYFFTKESSIETDQLAELAFGQQPDVGNVEKYNLDNNFTVSEEAPAYAITKSLVLAMPSNANSSLLNFALLPLNTYVSGFPVKMFIYRGIKKSSLVDALQNIPESDGTWDSNNILKVIKEVQDKLNAKNGTDLIAKPDCLGLNFSELPDTTFIEKIFFDDTDSFHPLIVEAGCQIGKFAGGSTLAGIEVVLDMIGYEPTFKLLKAPNHTLEVAKLVIDSNATEADKLKLKFNNRFQKEEVLSYLDITAFYGAAKNQGLRIKGADNGDNFLQKFYNKNTVYIDIRDDWGFSYNHFFKFKDELRVGFYSADSAVKDPVYTDMNYYTTWPILKITNQVYNNSKKWFHIKIPIGIGSPENANFLSSYVGKISTEVDTTQKKHFIIADGNGSNSIQLEESEAIKLKNWKYDNNKLGSNYFLLKKSTKGNGNEQQNISSIWNNFFSLKMNNIFGFANLIDGDFRVYTYSSINSPIIIDSAKGEAYLPTSGIAIDKNHVTFFAYKDEAVYRSLDEKGDYPVTLIGKGKFNLEFKASDYNYENTENPHIGFLNQIVKTSKIGNFELNKFSIPNSDTTSEVTKFLTYSQSGDSSINDPVFKTFEAITLTHQEYNVLKTFQENSNIDFPNHPLFIKYKDYSFTAYQTFKLENYTLTLGIPNIIDNKDPDLNFLTIVDSPNEIIYDNLPITLTSIN
;
A
#
# COMPACT_ATOMS: atom_id res chain seq x y z
N MET A 1 -15.94 1.17 15.89
CA MET A 1 -14.59 1.77 16.04
C MET A 1 -13.60 0.65 16.25
N SER A 2 -12.51 0.62 15.49
CA SER A 2 -11.39 -0.30 15.72
C SER A 2 -10.82 -0.06 17.12
N LYS A 3 -10.62 -1.14 17.89
CA LYS A 3 -9.95 -1.08 19.19
C LYS A 3 -8.44 -1.19 18.91
N ILE A 4 -7.69 -0.16 19.28
CA ILE A 4 -6.22 -0.18 19.21
C ILE A 4 -5.69 -0.46 20.61
N TYR A 5 -4.75 -1.40 20.71
CA TYR A 5 -4.06 -1.75 21.95
C TYR A 5 -2.59 -1.32 21.88
N PHE A 6 -2.06 -0.96 23.05
CA PHE A 6 -0.64 -0.81 23.26
C PHE A 6 0.01 -2.19 23.22
N PHE A 7 1.17 -2.32 22.57
CA PHE A 7 1.78 -3.61 22.24
C PHE A 7 2.33 -4.38 23.45
N THR A 8 2.48 -3.72 24.60
CA THR A 8 2.93 -4.30 25.87
C THR A 8 2.32 -3.54 27.04
N LYS A 9 2.68 -3.85 28.30
CA LYS A 9 2.36 -3.00 29.45
C LYS A 9 3.33 -1.81 29.45
N GLU A 10 2.84 -0.58 29.54
CA GLU A 10 3.70 0.62 29.54
C GLU A 10 4.76 0.56 30.66
N SER A 11 4.37 0.09 31.84
CA SER A 11 5.25 -0.12 32.99
C SER A 11 6.35 -1.17 32.76
N SER A 12 6.20 -2.06 31.78
CA SER A 12 7.22 -3.06 31.43
C SER A 12 8.34 -2.51 30.55
N ILE A 13 8.19 -1.34 29.92
CA ILE A 13 9.31 -0.67 29.22
C ILE A 13 10.21 -0.07 30.30
N GLU A 14 11.43 -0.56 30.47
CA GLU A 14 12.23 -0.22 31.66
C GLU A 14 12.96 1.11 31.55
N THR A 15 13.43 1.44 30.35
CA THR A 15 14.28 2.61 30.09
C THR A 15 13.76 3.46 28.95
N ASP A 16 14.23 4.71 28.89
CA ASP A 16 14.04 5.54 27.71
C ASP A 16 14.74 4.90 26.51
N GLN A 17 14.03 4.83 25.39
CA GLN A 17 14.55 4.32 24.14
C GLN A 17 15.70 5.21 23.64
N LEU A 18 16.82 4.56 23.34
CA LEU A 18 17.99 5.21 22.75
C LEU A 18 17.76 5.50 21.26
N ALA A 19 18.45 6.52 20.72
CA ALA A 19 18.29 6.95 19.34
C ALA A 19 18.62 5.82 18.35
N GLU A 20 19.62 5.01 18.68
CA GLU A 20 20.08 3.88 17.86
C GLU A 20 19.13 2.67 17.87
N LEU A 21 18.14 2.67 18.75
CA LEU A 21 17.09 1.67 18.84
C LEU A 21 15.74 2.17 18.30
N ALA A 22 15.65 3.46 17.98
CA ALA A 22 14.45 4.09 17.47
C ALA A 22 14.36 4.01 15.95
N PHE A 23 13.13 4.09 15.43
CA PHE A 23 12.88 4.22 14.00
C PHE A 23 13.52 5.48 13.43
N GLY A 24 14.13 5.34 12.26
CA GLY A 24 14.70 6.44 11.49
C GLY A 24 16.21 6.33 11.26
N GLN A 25 16.77 7.41 10.71
CA GLN A 25 18.17 7.48 10.33
C GLN A 25 19.09 7.25 11.54
N GLN A 26 20.08 6.40 11.34
CA GLN A 26 21.16 6.10 12.27
C GLN A 26 22.37 7.00 12.00
N PRO A 27 23.28 7.18 12.97
CA PRO A 27 24.51 7.93 12.76
C PRO A 27 25.26 7.41 11.53
N ASP A 28 25.78 8.34 10.74
CA ASP A 28 26.53 8.04 9.52
C ASP A 28 27.81 7.26 9.85
N VAL A 29 27.92 6.01 9.38
CA VAL A 29 29.11 5.19 9.53
C VAL A 29 29.59 4.71 8.17
N GLY A 30 30.82 5.08 7.81
CA GLY A 30 31.44 4.66 6.54
C GLY A 30 30.74 5.22 5.30
N ASN A 31 30.61 4.37 4.27
CA ASN A 31 30.11 4.73 2.94
C ASN A 31 28.60 4.46 2.75
N VAL A 32 27.88 4.16 3.82
CA VAL A 32 26.44 3.88 3.79
C VAL A 32 25.68 4.81 4.73
N GLU A 33 24.45 5.15 4.33
CA GLU A 33 23.42 5.69 5.20
C GLU A 33 22.61 4.50 5.73
N LYS A 34 22.28 4.52 7.03
CA LYS A 34 21.52 3.45 7.67
C LYS A 34 20.22 3.99 8.25
N TYR A 35 19.14 3.23 8.10
CA TYR A 35 17.83 3.57 8.63
C TYR A 35 17.27 2.37 9.38
N ASN A 36 16.95 2.54 10.66
CA ASN A 36 16.19 1.54 11.39
C ASN A 36 14.73 1.62 10.96
N LEU A 37 14.19 0.47 10.56
CA LEU A 37 12.80 0.32 10.11
C LEU A 37 11.91 -0.33 11.18
N ASP A 38 12.51 -0.77 12.28
CA ASP A 38 11.85 -1.24 13.49
C ASP A 38 12.05 -0.27 14.67
N ASN A 39 11.32 -0.52 15.76
CA ASN A 39 11.54 0.13 17.04
C ASN A 39 11.90 -0.93 18.08
N ASN A 40 13.06 -0.78 18.71
CA ASN A 40 13.57 -1.71 19.72
C ASN A 40 13.51 -1.08 21.11
N PHE A 41 13.19 -1.90 22.11
CA PHE A 41 12.94 -1.48 23.49
C PHE A 41 13.59 -2.42 24.50
N THR A 42 14.07 -1.86 25.61
CA THR A 42 14.39 -2.66 26.80
C THR A 42 13.11 -2.86 27.59
N VAL A 43 12.71 -4.12 27.77
CA VAL A 43 11.51 -4.50 28.53
C VAL A 43 11.88 -5.46 29.65
N SER A 44 11.08 -5.45 30.71
CA SER A 44 11.24 -6.38 31.83
C SER A 44 11.19 -7.84 31.35
N GLU A 45 11.90 -8.73 32.04
CA GLU A 45 11.86 -10.16 31.73
C GLU A 45 10.41 -10.66 31.70
N GLU A 46 10.07 -11.46 30.69
CA GLU A 46 8.72 -11.99 30.50
C GLU A 46 7.60 -10.93 30.35
N ALA A 47 7.93 -9.70 29.95
CA ALA A 47 6.94 -8.67 29.65
C ALA A 47 5.88 -9.17 28.65
N PRO A 48 4.58 -8.93 28.89
CA PRO A 48 3.53 -9.43 28.01
C PRO A 48 3.57 -8.71 26.65
N ALA A 49 3.36 -9.48 25.58
CA ALA A 49 3.15 -8.95 24.24
C ALA A 49 1.66 -9.03 23.88
N TYR A 50 1.06 -7.91 23.47
CA TYR A 50 -0.36 -7.83 23.10
C TYR A 50 -0.55 -7.54 21.63
N ALA A 51 -1.54 -8.17 21.01
CA ALA A 51 -1.97 -7.84 19.67
C ALA A 51 -2.53 -6.39 19.62
N ILE A 52 -1.92 -5.51 18.84
CA ILE A 52 -2.36 -4.11 18.63
C ILE A 52 -3.80 -4.04 18.09
N THR A 53 -4.17 -4.93 17.19
CA THR A 53 -5.50 -5.02 16.57
C THR A 53 -5.90 -6.48 16.39
N LYS A 54 -7.13 -6.73 15.92
CA LYS A 54 -7.58 -8.06 15.56
C LYS A 54 -6.82 -8.54 14.31
N SER A 55 -6.15 -9.69 14.41
CA SER A 55 -5.20 -10.16 13.40
C SER A 55 -5.14 -11.67 13.28
N LEU A 56 -4.66 -12.14 12.13
CA LEU A 56 -4.13 -13.50 11.95
C LEU A 56 -2.69 -13.57 12.44
N VAL A 57 -2.28 -14.72 12.97
CA VAL A 57 -0.96 -14.93 13.58
C VAL A 57 -0.11 -15.90 12.78
N LEU A 58 1.16 -15.56 12.58
CA LEU A 58 2.22 -16.46 12.11
C LEU A 58 3.48 -16.24 12.94
N ALA A 59 4.10 -17.32 13.44
CA ALA A 59 5.34 -17.27 14.20
C ALA A 59 6.48 -17.94 13.44
N MET A 60 7.68 -17.37 13.53
CA MET A 60 8.93 -17.94 13.00
C MET A 60 10.04 -17.87 14.05
N PRO A 61 10.96 -18.85 14.10
CA PRO A 61 12.17 -18.73 14.90
C PRO A 61 13.02 -17.54 14.45
N SER A 62 13.68 -16.86 15.40
CA SER A 62 14.69 -15.87 15.05
C SER A 62 15.97 -16.54 14.57
N ASN A 63 16.53 -16.06 13.46
CA ASN A 63 17.80 -16.56 12.92
C ASN A 63 19.00 -16.23 13.84
N ALA A 64 18.88 -15.24 14.73
CA ALA A 64 19.93 -14.89 15.68
C ALA A 64 19.88 -15.73 16.97
N ASN A 65 18.69 -16.20 17.36
CA ASN A 65 18.49 -16.99 18.59
C ASN A 65 17.26 -17.89 18.46
N SER A 66 17.47 -19.20 18.36
CA SER A 66 16.40 -20.20 18.22
C SER A 66 15.49 -20.35 19.45
N SER A 67 15.88 -19.77 20.59
CA SER A 67 15.03 -19.69 21.79
C SER A 67 14.03 -18.52 21.72
N LEU A 68 14.11 -17.69 20.67
CA LEU A 68 13.20 -16.58 20.42
C LEU A 68 12.35 -16.85 19.18
N LEU A 69 11.14 -16.31 19.20
CA LEU A 69 10.21 -16.26 18.09
C LEU A 69 9.95 -14.82 17.69
N ASN A 70 9.75 -14.61 16.40
CA ASN A 70 9.22 -13.41 15.81
C ASN A 70 7.82 -13.70 15.27
N PHE A 71 6.89 -12.77 15.47
CA PHE A 71 5.49 -12.91 15.10
C PHE A 71 5.15 -11.90 14.01
N ALA A 72 4.53 -12.37 12.92
CA ALA A 72 3.81 -11.52 11.98
C ALA A 72 2.31 -11.56 12.34
N LEU A 73 1.73 -10.39 12.57
CA LEU A 73 0.29 -10.23 12.75
C LEU A 73 -0.31 -9.52 11.54
N LEU A 74 -1.11 -10.23 10.74
CA LEU A 74 -1.83 -9.67 9.59
C LEU A 74 -3.19 -9.14 10.06
N PRO A 75 -3.44 -7.81 10.08
CA PRO A 75 -4.73 -7.25 10.48
C PRO A 75 -5.88 -7.77 9.61
N LEU A 76 -7.02 -8.08 10.23
CA LEU A 76 -8.24 -8.44 9.47
C LEU A 76 -8.92 -7.24 8.82
N ASN A 77 -8.57 -6.02 9.24
CA ASN A 77 -8.96 -4.79 8.57
C ASN A 77 -7.73 -4.18 7.92
N THR A 78 -7.79 -4.00 6.60
CA THR A 78 -6.70 -3.42 5.78
C THR A 78 -6.31 -2.03 6.24
N TYR A 79 -7.26 -1.23 6.79
CA TYR A 79 -6.97 0.09 7.33
C TYR A 79 -7.03 0.12 8.85
N VAL A 80 -5.86 0.25 9.49
CA VAL A 80 -5.72 0.37 10.94
C VAL A 80 -5.36 1.81 11.27
N SER A 81 -6.27 2.53 11.94
CA SER A 81 -6.11 3.96 12.23
C SER A 81 -5.87 4.81 10.97
N GLY A 82 -6.51 4.46 9.86
CA GLY A 82 -6.36 5.16 8.58
C GLY A 82 -5.15 4.73 7.76
N PHE A 83 -4.20 3.98 8.33
CA PHE A 83 -3.04 3.46 7.60
C PHE A 83 -3.35 2.12 6.93
N PRO A 84 -2.87 1.88 5.70
CA PRO A 84 -2.95 0.58 5.05
C PRO A 84 -1.90 -0.37 5.65
N VAL A 85 -2.13 -0.83 6.88
CA VAL A 85 -1.19 -1.70 7.59
C VAL A 85 -1.27 -3.11 7.03
N LYS A 86 -0.18 -3.56 6.42
CA LYS A 86 -0.01 -4.91 5.89
C LYS A 86 0.25 -5.91 7.02
N MET A 87 1.13 -5.59 7.96
CA MET A 87 1.35 -6.42 9.15
C MET A 87 2.04 -5.66 10.28
N PHE A 88 1.89 -6.18 11.50
CA PHE A 88 2.75 -5.83 12.63
C PHE A 88 3.73 -6.97 12.88
N ILE A 89 5.02 -6.68 12.97
CA ILE A 89 6.03 -7.68 13.34
C ILE A 89 6.49 -7.43 14.78
N TYR A 90 6.43 -8.49 15.60
CA TYR A 90 6.94 -8.50 16.97
C TYR A 90 8.19 -9.36 17.00
N ARG A 91 9.26 -8.86 17.62
CA ARG A 91 10.55 -9.55 17.71
C ARG A 91 10.93 -9.81 19.16
N GLY A 92 11.55 -10.97 19.41
CA GLY A 92 12.07 -11.31 20.74
C GLY A 92 11.05 -11.96 21.70
N ILE A 93 10.07 -12.70 21.19
CA ILE A 93 9.13 -13.47 22.02
C ILE A 93 9.81 -14.75 22.53
N LYS A 94 9.75 -15.03 23.83
CA LYS A 94 10.36 -16.22 24.45
C LYS A 94 9.66 -17.50 23.98
N LYS A 95 10.34 -18.35 23.20
CA LYS A 95 9.77 -19.59 22.62
C LYS A 95 9.20 -20.51 23.70
N SER A 96 9.90 -20.66 24.82
CA SER A 96 9.48 -21.53 25.94
C SER A 96 8.21 -21.06 26.64
N SER A 97 7.73 -19.84 26.38
CA SER A 97 6.42 -19.39 26.88
C SER A 97 5.26 -19.98 26.07
N LEU A 98 5.51 -20.43 24.85
CA LEU A 98 4.49 -20.89 23.91
C LEU A 98 4.66 -22.36 23.48
N VAL A 99 5.88 -22.90 23.55
CA VAL A 99 6.21 -24.27 23.17
C VAL A 99 6.99 -24.93 24.28
N ASP A 100 6.49 -26.05 24.78
CA ASP A 100 7.16 -26.83 25.83
C ASP A 100 8.34 -27.67 25.27
N ALA A 101 9.07 -28.34 26.17
CA ALA A 101 10.20 -29.20 25.79
C ALA A 101 9.80 -30.42 24.94
N LEU A 102 8.52 -30.80 24.94
CA LEU A 102 7.95 -31.93 24.21
C LEU A 102 7.35 -31.52 22.85
N GLN A 103 7.55 -30.27 22.42
CA GLN A 103 6.94 -29.69 21.21
C GLN A 103 5.40 -29.72 21.27
N ASN A 104 4.82 -29.36 22.41
CA ASN A 104 3.39 -29.07 22.56
C ASN A 104 3.17 -27.60 22.91
N ILE A 105 1.95 -27.12 22.65
CA ILE A 105 1.46 -25.86 23.19
C ILE A 105 0.95 -26.12 24.62
N PRO A 106 1.53 -25.46 25.65
CA PRO A 106 1.09 -25.63 27.03
C PRO A 106 -0.25 -24.92 27.28
N GLU A 107 -0.95 -25.30 28.35
CA GLU A 107 -2.10 -24.54 28.83
C GLU A 107 -1.65 -23.25 29.54
N SER A 108 -2.49 -22.21 29.52
CA SER A 108 -2.19 -20.97 30.21
C SER A 108 -2.18 -21.18 31.73
N ASP A 109 -1.12 -20.74 32.40
CA ASP A 109 -1.03 -20.69 33.86
C ASP A 109 -1.46 -19.31 34.43
N GLY A 110 -1.25 -19.10 35.74
CA GLY A 110 -1.59 -17.85 36.43
C GLY A 110 -0.70 -16.64 36.07
N THR A 111 0.32 -16.82 35.25
CA THR A 111 1.21 -15.73 34.79
C THR A 111 0.72 -15.07 33.49
N TRP A 112 -0.32 -15.63 32.87
CA TRP A 112 -0.96 -15.08 31.67
C TRP A 112 -2.20 -14.27 32.04
N ASP A 113 -2.47 -13.24 31.24
CA ASP A 113 -3.72 -12.49 31.33
C ASP A 113 -4.92 -13.38 30.96
N SER A 114 -6.11 -12.96 31.39
CA SER A 114 -7.35 -13.72 31.15
C SER A 114 -7.63 -13.95 29.66
N ASN A 115 -7.26 -13.01 28.80
CA ASN A 115 -7.34 -13.08 27.34
C ASN A 115 -5.94 -13.31 26.74
N ASN A 116 -5.63 -14.55 26.36
CA ASN A 116 -4.33 -14.95 25.84
C ASN A 116 -4.41 -16.00 24.74
N ILE A 117 -3.35 -16.10 23.94
CA ILE A 117 -3.27 -16.99 22.77
C ILE A 117 -3.32 -18.48 23.13
N LEU A 118 -2.78 -18.90 24.29
CA LEU A 118 -2.79 -20.31 24.69
C LEU A 118 -4.24 -20.79 24.91
N LYS A 119 -5.11 -19.94 25.47
CA LYS A 119 -6.54 -20.23 25.57
C LYS A 119 -7.22 -20.29 24.21
N VAL A 120 -6.90 -19.37 23.30
CA VAL A 120 -7.43 -19.40 21.93
C VAL A 120 -7.05 -20.71 21.22
N ILE A 121 -5.78 -21.12 21.33
CA ILE A 121 -5.30 -22.38 20.76
C ILE A 121 -6.03 -23.57 21.39
N LYS A 122 -6.14 -23.60 22.72
CA LYS A 122 -6.86 -24.65 23.43
C LYS A 122 -8.32 -24.74 22.99
N GLU A 123 -9.03 -23.62 22.89
CA GLU A 123 -10.42 -23.60 22.45
C GLU A 123 -10.61 -24.13 21.02
N VAL A 124 -9.68 -23.81 20.11
CA VAL A 124 -9.69 -24.35 18.74
C VAL A 124 -9.40 -25.85 18.76
N GLN A 125 -8.38 -26.28 19.50
CA GLN A 125 -8.02 -27.70 19.61
C GLN A 125 -9.12 -28.53 20.26
N ASP A 126 -9.74 -28.06 21.33
CA ASP A 126 -10.85 -28.75 22.01
C ASP A 126 -12.04 -28.93 21.07
N LYS A 127 -12.33 -27.96 20.19
CA LYS A 127 -13.36 -28.08 19.14
C LYS A 127 -13.00 -29.13 18.09
N LEU A 128 -11.73 -29.18 17.65
CA LEU A 128 -11.25 -30.20 16.71
C LEU A 128 -11.30 -31.59 17.34
N ASN A 129 -10.88 -31.71 18.60
CA ASN A 129 -10.92 -32.92 19.41
C ASN A 129 -12.35 -33.45 19.56
N ALA A 130 -13.30 -32.58 19.90
CA ALA A 130 -14.72 -32.93 20.00
C ALA A 130 -15.32 -33.37 18.65
N LYS A 131 -14.94 -32.70 17.55
CA LYS A 131 -15.39 -33.05 16.20
C LYS A 131 -14.84 -34.41 15.73
N ASN A 132 -13.60 -34.73 16.08
CA ASN A 132 -12.88 -35.90 15.60
C ASN A 132 -12.87 -37.09 16.58
N GLY A 133 -13.37 -36.91 17.81
CA GLY A 133 -13.33 -37.94 18.85
C GLY A 133 -11.91 -38.24 19.35
N THR A 134 -11.07 -37.22 19.48
CA THR A 134 -9.66 -37.33 19.91
C THR A 134 -9.39 -36.49 21.15
N ASP A 135 -8.22 -36.66 21.78
CA ASP A 135 -7.73 -35.92 22.95
C ASP A 135 -6.35 -35.29 22.70
N LEU A 136 -6.07 -34.94 21.43
CA LEU A 136 -4.76 -34.44 21.02
C LEU A 136 -4.45 -33.07 21.65
N ILE A 137 -3.21 -32.91 22.09
CA ILE A 137 -2.67 -31.62 22.51
C ILE A 137 -2.21 -30.85 21.28
N ALA A 138 -2.51 -29.55 21.25
CA ALA A 138 -2.12 -28.69 20.13
C ALA A 138 -0.60 -28.69 19.93
N LYS A 139 -0.20 -28.72 18.65
CA LYS A 139 1.21 -28.68 18.23
C LYS A 139 1.61 -27.29 17.73
N PRO A 140 2.92 -26.96 17.75
CA PRO A 140 3.46 -25.68 17.26
C PRO A 140 3.02 -25.28 15.84
N ASP A 141 2.60 -26.24 15.03
CA ASP A 141 2.07 -26.03 13.68
C ASP A 141 0.86 -25.11 13.65
N CYS A 142 0.08 -25.01 14.75
CA CYS A 142 -1.02 -24.04 14.84
C CYS A 142 -0.55 -22.57 14.81
N LEU A 143 0.73 -22.32 15.09
CA LEU A 143 1.38 -21.00 14.95
C LEU A 143 2.11 -20.86 13.60
N GLY A 144 2.10 -21.88 12.76
CA GLY A 144 2.78 -21.93 11.46
C GLY A 144 4.28 -22.23 11.54
N LEU A 145 4.76 -22.79 12.66
CA LEU A 145 6.18 -23.10 12.84
C LEU A 145 6.69 -24.24 11.93
N ASN A 146 5.79 -25.06 11.40
CA ASN A 146 6.07 -26.05 10.36
C ASN A 146 6.61 -25.43 9.06
N PHE A 147 6.35 -24.15 8.81
CA PHE A 147 6.85 -23.43 7.63
C PHE A 147 8.24 -22.81 7.82
N SER A 148 8.86 -22.94 9.00
CA SER A 148 10.14 -22.31 9.31
C SER A 148 11.30 -22.72 8.39
N GLU A 149 11.22 -23.92 7.80
CA GLU A 149 12.19 -24.46 6.85
C GLU A 149 11.99 -23.99 5.40
N LEU A 150 10.92 -23.24 5.10
CA LEU A 150 10.73 -22.67 3.76
C LEU A 150 11.81 -21.62 3.46
N PRO A 151 12.14 -21.42 2.16
CA PRO A 151 13.16 -20.45 1.74
C PRO A 151 12.86 -19.04 2.24
N ASP A 152 13.92 -18.30 2.57
CA ASP A 152 13.84 -16.91 3.04
C ASP A 152 13.21 -15.94 2.02
N THR A 153 13.15 -16.32 0.73
CA THR A 153 12.46 -15.59 -0.34
C THR A 153 10.94 -15.79 -0.32
N THR A 154 10.41 -16.68 0.50
CA THR A 154 8.97 -16.94 0.60
C THR A 154 8.24 -15.73 1.17
N PHE A 155 7.21 -15.26 0.47
CA PHE A 155 6.35 -14.19 0.96
C PHE A 155 5.53 -14.65 2.18
N ILE A 156 5.47 -13.81 3.21
CA ILE A 156 4.72 -14.10 4.44
C ILE A 156 3.24 -14.32 4.13
N GLU A 157 2.64 -13.45 3.30
CA GLU A 157 1.22 -13.51 2.97
C GLU A 157 0.83 -14.77 2.22
N LYS A 158 1.76 -15.40 1.48
CA LYS A 158 1.49 -16.67 0.83
C LYS A 158 0.99 -17.72 1.83
N ILE A 159 1.48 -17.68 3.08
CA ILE A 159 1.11 -18.63 4.14
C ILE A 159 -0.25 -18.30 4.74
N PHE A 160 -0.56 -17.02 4.94
CA PHE A 160 -1.87 -16.60 5.47
C PHE A 160 -3.04 -16.96 4.56
N PHE A 161 -2.75 -17.08 3.27
CA PHE A 161 -3.70 -17.39 2.22
C PHE A 161 -3.38 -18.73 1.54
N ASP A 162 -2.53 -19.57 2.17
CA ASP A 162 -2.24 -20.91 1.67
C ASP A 162 -3.47 -21.79 1.87
N ASP A 163 -3.81 -22.57 0.86
CA ASP A 163 -5.01 -23.41 0.80
C ASP A 163 -4.65 -24.88 1.02
N THR A 164 -3.60 -25.14 1.80
CA THR A 164 -3.33 -26.49 2.27
C THR A 164 -4.17 -26.73 3.51
N ASP A 165 -4.89 -27.86 3.58
CA ASP A 165 -5.66 -28.29 4.77
C ASP A 165 -4.81 -28.35 6.06
N SER A 166 -3.49 -28.25 5.92
CA SER A 166 -2.50 -28.38 6.99
C SER A 166 -2.35 -27.16 7.90
N PHE A 167 -2.80 -25.96 7.49
CA PHE A 167 -2.66 -24.76 8.32
C PHE A 167 -3.84 -23.80 8.19
N HIS A 168 -4.43 -23.46 9.33
CA HIS A 168 -5.44 -22.42 9.44
C HIS A 168 -4.92 -21.34 10.40
N PRO A 169 -4.54 -20.14 9.90
CA PRO A 169 -3.96 -19.11 10.76
C PRO A 169 -4.91 -18.72 11.89
N LEU A 170 -4.38 -18.65 13.11
CA LEU A 170 -5.17 -18.29 14.29
C LEU A 170 -5.59 -16.83 14.26
N ILE A 171 -6.87 -16.56 14.56
CA ILE A 171 -7.38 -15.21 14.78
C ILE A 171 -7.22 -14.86 16.26
N VAL A 172 -6.55 -13.74 16.54
CA VAL A 172 -6.48 -13.14 17.87
C VAL A 172 -7.18 -11.79 17.89
N GLU A 173 -7.92 -11.51 18.97
CA GLU A 173 -8.57 -10.23 19.18
C GLU A 173 -7.56 -9.16 19.63
N ALA A 174 -7.88 -7.88 19.38
CA ALA A 174 -7.08 -6.77 19.88
C ALA A 174 -6.95 -6.83 21.41
N GLY A 175 -5.71 -6.73 21.92
CA GLY A 175 -5.39 -6.86 23.34
C GLY A 175 -5.27 -8.30 23.85
N CYS A 176 -5.33 -9.31 22.97
CA CYS A 176 -4.95 -10.68 23.33
C CYS A 176 -3.46 -10.74 23.63
N GLN A 177 -3.07 -11.34 24.77
CA GLN A 177 -1.66 -11.62 25.06
C GLN A 177 -1.17 -12.75 24.13
N ILE A 178 -0.37 -12.39 23.14
CA ILE A 178 0.15 -13.29 22.10
C ILE A 178 1.47 -13.97 22.46
N GLY A 179 2.10 -13.52 23.54
CA GLY A 179 3.39 -14.03 23.96
C GLY A 179 3.92 -13.31 25.18
N LYS A 180 5.15 -13.66 25.54
CA LYS A 180 5.97 -12.92 26.49
C LYS A 180 7.28 -12.57 25.82
N PHE A 181 7.67 -11.30 25.82
CA PHE A 181 9.01 -10.90 25.42
C PHE A 181 10.03 -11.57 26.35
N ALA A 182 11.18 -11.99 25.81
CA ALA A 182 12.25 -12.49 26.64
C ALA A 182 12.71 -11.43 27.66
N GLY A 183 12.88 -10.18 27.20
CA GLY A 183 13.21 -9.04 28.04
C GLY A 183 14.56 -9.17 28.76
N GLY A 184 14.78 -8.32 29.75
CA GLY A 184 16.04 -8.25 30.50
C GLY A 184 17.19 -7.79 29.60
N SER A 185 18.10 -8.69 29.26
CA SER A 185 19.22 -8.40 28.34
C SER A 185 18.84 -8.48 26.86
N THR A 186 17.62 -8.91 26.54
CA THR A 186 17.14 -9.09 25.16
C THR A 186 16.16 -7.98 24.80
N LEU A 187 16.41 -7.28 23.69
CA LEU A 187 15.52 -6.23 23.19
C LEU A 187 14.21 -6.82 22.63
N ALA A 188 13.11 -6.14 22.91
CA ALA A 188 11.83 -6.36 22.24
C ALA A 188 11.72 -5.42 21.03
N GLY A 189 11.36 -5.97 19.86
CA GLY A 189 11.22 -5.19 18.63
C GLY A 189 9.78 -5.11 18.15
N ILE A 190 9.34 -3.95 17.66
CA ILE A 190 8.05 -3.74 17.02
C ILE A 190 8.24 -3.00 15.70
N GLU A 191 7.59 -3.51 14.65
CA GLU A 191 7.64 -2.96 13.31
C GLU A 191 6.22 -2.89 12.73
N VAL A 192 5.89 -1.75 12.12
CA VAL A 192 4.61 -1.52 11.45
C VAL A 192 4.87 -1.48 9.96
N VAL A 193 4.44 -2.51 9.24
CA VAL A 193 4.63 -2.65 7.80
C VAL A 193 3.40 -2.12 7.08
N LEU A 194 3.60 -1.18 6.17
CA LEU A 194 2.57 -0.62 5.30
C LEU A 194 2.50 -1.41 3.99
N ASP A 195 1.34 -1.36 3.35
CA ASP A 195 1.16 -1.94 2.03
C ASP A 195 1.74 -1.01 0.95
N MET A 196 2.70 -1.54 0.18
CA MET A 196 3.38 -0.84 -0.91
C MET A 196 3.59 -1.79 -2.10
N ILE A 197 3.33 -1.31 -3.31
CA ILE A 197 3.54 -2.10 -4.53
C ILE A 197 5.04 -2.40 -4.70
N GLY A 198 5.38 -3.67 -4.92
CA GLY A 198 6.76 -4.11 -5.09
C GLY A 198 7.50 -4.36 -3.78
N TYR A 199 6.80 -4.24 -2.65
CA TYR A 199 7.32 -4.52 -1.33
C TYR A 199 6.43 -5.55 -0.60
N GLU A 200 6.75 -6.82 -0.82
CA GLU A 200 6.09 -7.94 -0.15
C GLU A 200 7.02 -8.54 0.91
N PRO A 201 6.69 -8.42 2.21
CA PRO A 201 7.46 -9.01 3.30
C PRO A 201 7.72 -10.50 3.10
N THR A 202 8.98 -10.90 3.29
CA THR A 202 9.42 -12.29 3.15
C THR A 202 9.84 -12.90 4.48
N PHE A 203 10.08 -14.20 4.48
CA PHE A 203 10.61 -14.92 5.62
C PHE A 203 11.98 -14.41 6.07
N LYS A 204 12.81 -13.89 5.15
CA LYS A 204 14.06 -13.20 5.50
C LYS A 204 13.81 -12.08 6.52
N LEU A 205 12.81 -11.24 6.25
CA LEU A 205 12.44 -10.14 7.13
C LEU A 205 11.89 -10.65 8.47
N LEU A 206 10.99 -11.63 8.44
CA LEU A 206 10.33 -12.13 9.64
C LEU A 206 11.33 -12.83 10.58
N LYS A 207 12.29 -13.60 10.07
CA LYS A 207 13.29 -14.32 10.87
C LYS A 207 14.42 -13.43 11.39
N ALA A 208 14.63 -12.24 10.81
CA ALA A 208 15.70 -11.33 11.21
C ALA A 208 15.56 -10.87 12.68
N PRO A 209 16.66 -10.61 13.43
CA PRO A 209 16.56 -10.07 14.79
C PRO A 209 16.15 -8.59 14.81
N ASN A 210 16.50 -7.83 13.78
CA ASN A 210 16.22 -6.41 13.60
C ASN A 210 16.04 -6.11 12.11
N HIS A 211 15.58 -4.90 11.78
CA HIS A 211 15.49 -4.43 10.40
C HIS A 211 16.16 -3.07 10.20
N THR A 212 17.28 -3.08 9.48
CA THR A 212 18.01 -1.88 9.08
C THR A 212 18.17 -1.85 7.56
N LEU A 213 17.69 -0.77 6.94
CA LEU A 213 17.95 -0.46 5.54
C LEU A 213 19.32 0.21 5.42
N GLU A 214 20.17 -0.30 4.53
CA GLU A 214 21.47 0.30 4.20
C GLU A 214 21.45 0.79 2.75
N VAL A 215 21.72 2.08 2.55
CA VAL A 215 21.80 2.71 1.23
C VAL A 215 23.19 3.26 1.04
N ALA A 216 23.80 3.02 -0.12
CA ALA A 216 25.09 3.61 -0.44
C ALA A 216 24.98 5.14 -0.46
N LYS A 217 25.93 5.82 0.19
CA LYS A 217 25.96 7.29 0.16
C LYS A 217 26.05 7.78 -1.28
N LEU A 218 25.28 8.80 -1.59
CA LEU A 218 25.32 9.44 -2.91
C LEU A 218 26.68 10.11 -3.11
N VAL A 219 27.44 9.61 -4.08
CA VAL A 219 28.70 10.21 -4.53
C VAL A 219 28.46 10.81 -5.91
N ILE A 220 28.55 12.13 -6.01
CA ILE A 220 28.42 12.86 -7.28
C ILE A 220 29.81 13.31 -7.70
N ASP A 221 30.27 12.86 -8.88
CA ASP A 221 31.45 13.42 -9.53
C ASP A 221 31.14 14.84 -10.02
N SER A 222 31.97 15.81 -9.65
CA SER A 222 31.85 17.20 -10.09
C SER A 222 31.92 17.36 -11.61
N ASN A 223 32.60 16.43 -12.29
CA ASN A 223 32.76 16.42 -13.75
C ASN A 223 31.63 15.68 -14.50
N ALA A 224 30.72 15.01 -13.78
CA ALA A 224 29.58 14.34 -14.41
C ALA A 224 28.63 15.35 -15.07
N THR A 225 27.93 14.92 -16.13
CA THR A 225 26.88 15.74 -16.75
C THR A 225 25.71 15.93 -15.79
N GLU A 226 24.92 16.99 -15.93
CA GLU A 226 23.72 17.18 -15.09
C GLU A 226 22.72 16.02 -15.21
N ALA A 227 22.63 15.41 -16.41
CA ALA A 227 21.84 14.21 -16.62
C ALA A 227 22.35 13.02 -15.79
N ASP A 228 23.67 12.78 -15.76
CA ASP A 228 24.25 11.69 -14.96
C ASP A 228 24.09 11.93 -13.46
N LYS A 229 24.26 13.18 -13.01
CA LYS A 229 23.99 13.58 -11.62
C LYS A 229 22.54 13.30 -11.24
N LEU A 230 21.61 13.61 -12.14
CA LEU A 230 20.18 13.37 -11.93
C LEU A 230 19.86 11.86 -11.88
N LYS A 231 20.48 11.04 -12.75
CA LYS A 231 20.35 9.57 -12.70
C LYS A 231 20.78 9.00 -11.35
N LEU A 232 21.96 9.40 -10.88
CA LEU A 232 22.51 8.96 -9.58
C LEU A 232 21.61 9.38 -8.42
N LYS A 233 21.13 10.64 -8.42
CA LYS A 233 20.20 11.15 -7.41
C LYS A 233 18.89 10.36 -7.41
N PHE A 234 18.32 10.07 -8.57
CA PHE A 234 17.07 9.34 -8.71
C PHE A 234 17.19 7.90 -8.20
N ASN A 235 18.24 7.17 -8.60
CA ASN A 235 18.49 5.82 -8.09
C ASN A 235 18.70 5.80 -6.57
N ASN A 236 19.45 6.77 -6.03
CA ASN A 236 19.63 6.89 -4.59
C ASN A 236 18.30 7.17 -3.87
N ARG A 237 17.45 8.06 -4.41
CA ARG A 237 16.09 8.29 -3.86
C ARG A 237 15.26 7.01 -3.88
N PHE A 238 15.23 6.32 -5.01
CA PHE A 238 14.48 5.07 -5.17
C PHE A 238 14.89 4.00 -4.15
N GLN A 239 16.19 3.83 -3.89
CA GLN A 239 16.66 2.91 -2.86
C GLN A 239 16.17 3.30 -1.45
N LYS A 240 16.03 4.59 -1.18
CA LYS A 240 15.50 5.09 0.11
C LYS A 240 13.98 4.91 0.23
N GLU A 241 13.23 4.79 -0.87
CA GLU A 241 11.75 4.67 -0.86
C GLU A 241 11.27 3.42 -0.09
N GLU A 242 12.14 2.42 0.15
CA GLU A 242 11.80 1.28 1.03
C GLU A 242 11.33 1.74 2.42
N VAL A 243 11.82 2.88 2.92
CA VAL A 243 11.36 3.50 4.18
C VAL A 243 9.84 3.73 4.18
N LEU A 244 9.22 4.02 3.02
CA LEU A 244 7.78 4.25 2.91
C LEU A 244 6.93 3.00 3.17
N SER A 245 7.53 1.82 3.15
CA SER A 245 6.88 0.57 3.54
C SER A 245 6.78 0.41 5.06
N TYR A 246 7.27 1.37 5.83
CA TYR A 246 7.37 1.27 7.29
C TYR A 246 6.88 2.53 8.00
N LEU A 247 6.41 2.33 9.23
CA LEU A 247 5.87 3.38 10.08
C LEU A 247 6.45 3.28 11.50
N ASP A 248 6.90 4.42 12.03
CA ASP A 248 7.25 4.55 13.45
C ASP A 248 6.03 4.21 14.33
N ILE A 249 6.18 3.24 15.23
CA ILE A 249 5.10 2.83 16.16
C ILE A 249 4.62 4.00 17.04
N THR A 250 5.53 4.92 17.38
CA THR A 250 5.23 6.13 18.16
C THR A 250 4.26 7.03 17.37
N ALA A 251 4.53 7.19 16.08
CA ALA A 251 3.73 8.02 15.18
C ALA A 251 2.41 7.36 14.82
N PHE A 252 2.37 6.03 14.69
CA PHE A 252 1.13 5.25 14.54
C PHE A 252 0.18 5.51 15.71
N TYR A 253 0.66 5.40 16.95
CA TYR A 253 -0.16 5.68 18.13
C TYR A 253 -0.55 7.16 18.22
N GLY A 254 0.38 8.07 17.93
CA GLY A 254 0.10 9.49 17.87
C GLY A 254 -1.00 9.87 16.88
N ALA A 255 -0.95 9.29 15.68
CA ALA A 255 -1.97 9.42 14.65
C ALA A 255 -3.31 8.83 15.06
N ALA A 256 -3.32 7.67 15.72
CA ALA A 256 -4.54 7.09 16.27
C ALA A 256 -5.19 8.03 17.31
N LYS A 257 -4.38 8.58 18.24
CA LYS A 257 -4.84 9.55 19.24
C LYS A 257 -5.35 10.84 18.60
N ASN A 258 -4.67 11.36 17.59
CA ASN A 258 -5.08 12.57 16.87
C ASN A 258 -6.47 12.43 16.19
N GLN A 259 -6.75 11.23 15.69
CA GLN A 259 -8.04 10.84 15.13
C GLN A 259 -9.13 10.57 16.18
N GLY A 260 -8.81 10.64 17.47
CA GLY A 260 -9.73 10.37 18.57
C GLY A 260 -9.94 8.88 18.84
N LEU A 261 -9.10 8.00 18.31
CA LEU A 261 -9.14 6.57 18.62
C LEU A 261 -8.55 6.34 20.01
N ARG A 262 -9.23 5.49 20.80
CA ARG A 262 -8.76 5.12 22.13
C ARG A 262 -7.71 4.01 22.02
N ILE A 263 -6.52 4.27 22.58
CA ILE A 263 -5.47 3.28 22.77
C ILE A 263 -5.69 2.65 24.15
N LYS A 264 -5.90 1.34 24.20
CA LYS A 264 -6.08 0.58 25.44
C LYS A 264 -4.76 -0.09 25.86
N GLY A 265 -4.60 -0.40 27.14
CA GLY A 265 -3.40 -1.09 27.64
C GLY A 265 -2.18 -0.18 27.88
N ALA A 266 -2.22 1.07 27.39
CA ALA A 266 -1.39 2.15 27.91
C ALA A 266 -1.93 2.60 29.28
N ASP A 267 -1.05 2.97 30.21
CA ASP A 267 -1.49 3.47 31.51
C ASP A 267 -2.30 4.76 31.30
N ASN A 268 -3.27 5.03 32.18
CA ASN A 268 -4.18 6.18 32.02
C ASN A 268 -3.39 7.50 32.11
N GLY A 269 -2.99 8.06 30.96
CA GLY A 269 -2.32 9.36 30.90
C GLY A 269 -2.16 9.89 29.48
N ASP A 270 -1.97 11.20 29.36
CA ASP A 270 -1.73 11.85 28.08
C ASP A 270 -0.32 11.58 27.49
N ASN A 271 0.58 11.01 28.30
CA ASN A 271 2.02 10.86 28.02
C ASN A 271 2.53 9.41 27.86
N PHE A 272 1.67 8.47 27.47
CA PHE A 272 2.05 7.04 27.30
C PHE A 272 3.22 6.77 26.32
N LEU A 273 3.64 7.78 25.55
CA LEU A 273 4.81 7.74 24.66
C LEU A 273 6.10 8.31 25.30
N GLN A 274 6.11 8.62 26.60
CA GLN A 274 7.24 9.30 27.26
C GLN A 274 8.60 8.59 27.12
N LYS A 275 8.62 7.26 27.12
CA LYS A 275 9.85 6.45 26.99
C LYS A 275 10.32 6.29 25.54
N PHE A 276 9.59 6.80 24.55
CA PHE A 276 9.96 6.68 23.14
C PHE A 276 10.88 7.83 22.76
N TYR A 277 11.88 7.55 21.93
CA TYR A 277 12.79 8.57 21.43
C TYR A 277 12.05 9.57 20.55
N ASN A 278 11.21 9.06 19.63
CA ASN A 278 10.47 9.85 18.64
C ASN A 278 9.15 10.46 19.15
N LYS A 279 8.96 10.55 20.48
CA LYS A 279 7.74 11.09 21.12
C LYS A 279 7.34 12.51 20.68
N ASN A 280 8.29 13.31 20.19
CA ASN A 280 8.08 14.66 19.67
C ASN A 280 8.43 14.78 18.18
N THR A 281 8.16 13.73 17.41
CA THR A 281 8.47 13.68 15.98
C THR A 281 7.20 13.54 15.16
N VAL A 282 6.96 14.50 14.27
CA VAL A 282 5.90 14.46 13.27
C VAL A 282 6.49 14.09 11.92
N TYR A 283 5.84 13.16 11.23
CA TYR A 283 6.18 12.71 9.90
C TYR A 283 5.10 13.16 8.91
N ILE A 284 5.52 13.70 7.77
CA ILE A 284 4.64 14.08 6.67
C ILE A 284 5.09 13.31 5.44
N ASP A 285 4.33 12.28 5.09
CA ASP A 285 4.52 11.41 3.94
C ASP A 285 3.51 11.81 2.87
N ILE A 286 3.99 12.45 1.81
CA ILE A 286 3.17 12.84 0.66
C ILE A 286 3.57 11.91 -0.48
N ARG A 287 2.62 11.11 -0.98
CA ARG A 287 2.83 10.22 -2.11
C ARG A 287 2.23 10.77 -3.39
N ASP A 288 2.92 10.57 -4.51
CA ASP A 288 2.43 10.91 -5.84
C ASP A 288 1.53 9.81 -6.43
N ASP A 289 1.06 9.97 -7.66
CA ASP A 289 0.17 9.03 -8.35
C ASP A 289 0.75 7.62 -8.53
N TRP A 290 2.07 7.47 -8.54
CA TRP A 290 2.78 6.19 -8.64
C TRP A 290 3.05 5.53 -7.28
N GLY A 291 2.73 6.22 -6.18
CA GLY A 291 2.97 5.74 -4.83
C GLY A 291 4.37 6.03 -4.29
N PHE A 292 5.16 6.86 -4.99
CA PHE A 292 6.46 7.32 -4.53
C PHE A 292 6.36 8.60 -3.71
N SER A 293 7.41 8.92 -2.96
CA SER A 293 7.48 10.14 -2.17
C SER A 293 7.38 11.43 -3.00
N TYR A 294 7.03 12.53 -2.33
CA TYR A 294 6.89 13.85 -2.94
C TYR A 294 8.12 14.27 -3.72
N ASN A 295 7.94 14.67 -4.98
CA ASN A 295 9.01 15.12 -5.86
C ASN A 295 10.06 14.04 -6.16
N HIS A 296 9.67 12.76 -6.13
CA HIS A 296 10.54 11.64 -6.52
C HIS A 296 11.19 11.85 -7.91
N PHE A 297 10.42 12.42 -8.84
CA PHE A 297 10.81 12.67 -10.22
C PHE A 297 11.47 14.04 -10.48
N PHE A 298 11.81 14.82 -9.44
CA PHE A 298 12.47 16.13 -9.57
C PHE A 298 11.68 17.16 -10.42
N LYS A 299 10.35 17.09 -10.41
CA LYS A 299 9.46 18.03 -11.12
C LYS A 299 9.28 19.37 -10.40
N PHE A 300 9.65 19.42 -9.12
CA PHE A 300 9.48 20.53 -8.20
C PHE A 300 10.76 20.76 -7.39
N LYS A 301 10.73 21.76 -6.50
CA LYS A 301 11.70 21.92 -5.42
C LYS A 301 11.44 20.90 -4.29
N ASP A 302 12.48 20.51 -3.58
CA ASP A 302 12.34 19.60 -2.43
C ASP A 302 11.82 20.33 -1.17
N GLU A 303 11.89 21.66 -1.14
CA GLU A 303 11.41 22.47 -0.03
C GLU A 303 9.88 22.59 -0.01
N LEU A 304 9.30 22.29 1.15
CA LEU A 304 7.93 22.63 1.51
C LEU A 304 7.92 23.78 2.51
N ARG A 305 6.86 24.59 2.53
CA ARG A 305 6.69 25.61 3.57
C ARG A 305 5.83 25.10 4.70
N VAL A 306 6.39 25.09 5.90
CA VAL A 306 5.70 24.63 7.11
C VAL A 306 5.45 25.82 8.03
N GLY A 307 4.19 26.03 8.40
CA GLY A 307 3.71 27.18 9.16
C GLY A 307 3.30 26.83 10.58
N PHE A 308 3.93 27.46 11.59
CA PHE A 308 3.59 27.28 13.00
C PHE A 308 3.09 28.58 13.64
N TYR A 309 2.11 28.45 14.54
CA TYR A 309 1.74 29.56 15.42
C TYR A 309 2.82 29.76 16.48
N SER A 310 3.35 30.98 16.56
CA SER A 310 4.33 31.36 17.59
C SER A 310 3.75 31.19 18.99
N ALA A 311 4.62 30.79 19.93
CA ALA A 311 4.29 30.83 21.35
C ALA A 311 4.10 32.27 21.87
N ASP A 312 4.61 33.26 21.15
CA ASP A 312 4.33 34.67 21.39
C ASP A 312 2.90 35.02 20.99
N SER A 313 2.09 35.43 21.97
CA SER A 313 0.69 35.79 21.79
C SER A 313 0.46 37.05 20.93
N ALA A 314 1.50 37.85 20.69
CA ALA A 314 1.44 39.00 19.79
C ALA A 314 1.36 38.59 18.30
N VAL A 315 1.90 37.41 17.95
CA VAL A 315 1.89 36.88 16.57
C VAL A 315 0.64 36.04 16.37
N LYS A 316 -0.32 36.56 15.60
CA LYS A 316 -1.62 35.91 15.39
C LYS A 316 -1.64 34.93 14.21
N ASP A 317 -0.75 35.13 13.24
CA ASP A 317 -0.68 34.36 12.00
C ASP A 317 0.44 33.30 12.06
N PRO A 318 0.31 32.19 11.31
CA PRO A 318 1.37 31.19 11.23
C PRO A 318 2.64 31.77 10.58
N VAL A 319 3.79 31.50 11.18
CA VAL A 319 5.11 31.82 10.63
C VAL A 319 5.59 30.62 9.80
N TYR A 320 5.83 30.84 8.51
CA TYR A 320 6.26 29.81 7.57
C TYR A 320 7.77 29.76 7.43
N THR A 321 8.32 28.55 7.42
CA THR A 321 9.72 28.26 7.14
C THR A 321 9.84 27.21 6.05
N ASP A 322 10.84 27.35 5.19
CA ASP A 322 11.19 26.32 4.20
C ASP A 322 11.81 25.12 4.92
N MET A 323 11.32 23.92 4.62
CA MET A 323 11.84 22.66 5.14
C MET A 323 12.04 21.69 3.98
N ASN A 324 13.25 21.16 3.84
CA ASN A 324 13.59 20.23 2.77
C ASN A 324 13.01 18.84 3.09
N TYR A 325 12.13 18.35 2.21
CA TYR A 325 11.44 17.07 2.31
C TYR A 325 12.42 15.88 2.32
N TYR A 326 13.53 15.99 1.60
CA TYR A 326 14.57 14.97 1.45
C TYR A 326 15.84 15.23 2.27
N THR A 327 15.74 15.98 3.39
CA THR A 327 16.91 16.30 4.22
C THR A 327 17.70 15.03 4.62
N THR A 328 16.99 13.99 5.06
CA THR A 328 17.61 12.75 5.55
C THR A 328 17.12 11.48 4.87
N TRP A 329 15.88 11.46 4.36
CA TRP A 329 15.17 10.28 3.84
C TRP A 329 13.89 10.74 3.11
N PRO A 330 13.07 9.87 2.48
CA PRO A 330 11.98 10.30 1.59
C PRO A 330 10.68 10.67 2.32
N ILE A 331 10.80 11.23 3.52
CA ILE A 331 9.67 11.68 4.37
C ILE A 331 10.09 12.97 5.08
N LEU A 332 9.24 14.00 5.04
CA LEU A 332 9.50 15.20 5.82
C LEU A 332 9.34 14.90 7.32
N LYS A 333 10.40 15.14 8.09
CA LYS A 333 10.46 14.91 9.54
C LYS A 333 10.58 16.24 10.29
N ILE A 334 9.65 16.48 11.21
CA ILE A 334 9.63 17.65 12.09
C ILE A 334 9.84 17.17 13.52
N THR A 335 10.99 17.47 14.12
CA THR A 335 11.37 16.95 15.45
C THR A 335 11.53 18.08 16.46
N ASN A 336 11.00 17.87 17.66
CA ASN A 336 11.12 18.80 18.80
C ASN A 336 10.59 20.22 18.54
N GLN A 337 9.72 20.40 17.53
CA GLN A 337 9.15 21.70 17.21
C GLN A 337 8.31 22.24 18.37
N VAL A 338 8.71 23.39 18.91
CA VAL A 338 7.97 24.15 19.90
C VAL A 338 6.94 25.02 19.18
N TYR A 339 5.71 25.06 19.69
CA TYR A 339 4.66 25.87 19.11
C TYR A 339 3.58 26.22 20.14
N ASN A 340 2.67 27.13 19.78
CA ASN A 340 1.53 27.45 20.62
C ASN A 340 0.54 26.27 20.70
N ASN A 341 0.68 25.43 21.73
CA ASN A 341 -0.15 24.25 21.92
C ASN A 341 -1.63 24.53 22.25
N SER A 342 -2.02 25.79 22.47
CA SER A 342 -3.45 26.17 22.50
C SER A 342 -4.08 26.07 21.11
N LYS A 343 -3.26 26.16 20.05
CA LYS A 343 -3.66 25.91 18.67
C LYS A 343 -3.57 24.41 18.39
N LYS A 344 -4.61 23.87 17.77
CA LYS A 344 -4.71 22.46 17.41
C LYS A 344 -4.14 22.16 16.01
N TRP A 345 -3.59 23.16 15.33
CA TRP A 345 -3.22 23.07 13.92
C TRP A 345 -1.87 23.70 13.66
N PHE A 346 -1.15 23.12 12.72
CA PHE A 346 -0.04 23.75 11.99
C PHE A 346 -0.34 23.61 10.49
N HIS A 347 0.45 24.26 9.64
CA HIS A 347 0.13 24.36 8.22
C HIS A 347 1.27 23.81 7.36
N ILE A 348 0.91 23.30 6.19
CA ILE A 348 1.85 23.06 5.10
C ILE A 348 1.36 23.78 3.84
N LYS A 349 2.30 24.25 3.03
CA LYS A 349 2.08 24.62 1.64
C LYS A 349 2.99 23.78 0.76
N ILE A 350 2.41 23.23 -0.30
CA ILE A 350 3.08 22.28 -1.18
C ILE A 350 3.26 22.95 -2.54
N PRO A 351 4.47 22.92 -3.14
CA PRO A 351 4.65 23.32 -4.52
C PRO A 351 3.76 22.50 -5.47
N ILE A 352 3.04 23.21 -6.33
CA ILE A 352 2.14 22.67 -7.34
C ILE A 352 2.44 23.30 -8.71
N GLY A 353 2.20 22.53 -9.77
CA GLY A 353 2.30 23.03 -11.13
C GLY A 353 1.00 23.71 -11.55
N ILE A 354 1.13 24.86 -12.18
CA ILE A 354 0.07 25.63 -12.82
C ILE A 354 0.19 25.44 -14.33
N GLY A 355 -0.90 25.07 -15.02
CA GLY A 355 -0.86 24.95 -16.48
C GLY A 355 -1.94 24.08 -17.13
N SER A 356 -1.94 24.13 -18.47
CA SER A 356 -2.88 23.45 -19.37
C SER A 356 -2.43 22.03 -19.77
N PRO A 357 -3.37 21.07 -19.93
CA PRO A 357 -4.77 21.14 -19.51
C PRO A 357 -4.88 21.44 -18.03
N GLU A 358 -5.87 22.26 -17.67
CA GLU A 358 -6.07 22.80 -16.30
C GLU A 358 -5.81 21.74 -15.23
N ASN A 359 -4.64 21.83 -14.58
CA ASN A 359 -4.21 20.87 -13.57
C ASN A 359 -4.92 21.14 -12.24
N ALA A 360 -6.11 20.56 -12.05
CA ALA A 360 -6.65 20.40 -10.72
C ALA A 360 -5.77 19.41 -9.95
N ASN A 361 -5.06 19.89 -8.93
CA ASN A 361 -4.30 19.06 -8.01
C ASN A 361 -5.27 18.61 -6.90
N PHE A 362 -5.22 17.34 -6.52
CA PHE A 362 -6.01 16.79 -5.43
C PHE A 362 -5.05 16.38 -4.32
N LEU A 363 -5.42 16.67 -3.08
CA LEU A 363 -4.71 16.20 -1.90
C LEU A 363 -5.67 15.42 -1.01
N SER A 364 -5.27 14.19 -0.70
CA SER A 364 -6.03 13.32 0.18
C SER A 364 -5.26 12.99 1.42
N SER A 365 -5.97 12.87 2.52
CA SER A 365 -5.44 12.41 3.79
C SER A 365 -6.03 11.06 4.15
N TYR A 366 -5.15 10.10 4.40
CA TYR A 366 -5.50 8.78 4.93
C TYR A 366 -5.61 8.82 6.45
N VAL A 367 -4.96 9.79 7.09
CA VAL A 367 -4.88 9.92 8.54
C VAL A 367 -5.62 11.17 8.99
N GLY A 368 -6.90 10.99 9.32
CA GLY A 368 -7.76 12.11 9.71
C GLY A 368 -8.12 13.04 8.55
N LYS A 369 -8.91 14.06 8.88
CA LYS A 369 -9.46 15.04 7.93
C LYS A 369 -8.55 16.27 7.84
N ILE A 370 -8.43 16.83 6.65
CA ILE A 370 -7.69 18.07 6.36
C ILE A 370 -8.66 19.20 5.97
N SER A 371 -8.19 20.44 6.07
CA SER A 371 -8.90 21.66 5.69
C SER A 371 -7.92 22.73 5.26
N THR A 372 -8.37 23.83 4.66
CA THR A 372 -7.52 25.00 4.37
C THR A 372 -7.94 26.22 5.17
N GLU A 373 -7.25 27.34 4.95
CA GLU A 373 -7.67 28.65 5.44
C GLU A 373 -8.98 29.12 4.80
N VAL A 374 -9.24 28.71 3.54
CA VAL A 374 -10.43 29.08 2.76
C VAL A 374 -11.58 28.09 3.01
N ASP A 375 -11.35 26.78 2.88
CA ASP A 375 -12.35 25.74 3.10
C ASP A 375 -12.12 25.03 4.45
N THR A 376 -12.98 25.31 5.42
CA THR A 376 -12.92 24.71 6.77
C THR A 376 -13.75 23.45 6.94
N THR A 377 -14.35 22.90 5.89
CA THR A 377 -15.36 21.81 5.97
C THR A 377 -14.80 20.45 6.45
N GLN A 378 -13.49 20.34 6.70
CA GLN A 378 -12.79 19.14 7.18
C GLN A 378 -13.18 17.87 6.40
N LYS A 379 -12.46 17.60 5.33
CA LYS A 379 -12.71 16.50 4.41
C LYS A 379 -11.54 15.52 4.39
N LYS A 380 -11.76 14.30 3.88
CA LYS A 380 -10.66 13.36 3.59
C LYS A 380 -9.88 13.79 2.35
N HIS A 381 -10.51 14.53 1.43
CA HIS A 381 -9.97 14.97 0.14
C HIS A 381 -10.16 16.47 0.00
N PHE A 382 -9.20 17.15 -0.62
CA PHE A 382 -9.22 18.57 -0.90
C PHE A 382 -8.74 18.86 -2.32
N ILE A 383 -9.37 19.83 -3.00
CA ILE A 383 -9.01 20.26 -4.35
C ILE A 383 -8.12 21.49 -4.22
N ILE A 384 -6.90 21.38 -4.71
CA ILE A 384 -5.96 22.48 -4.86
C ILE A 384 -6.12 22.96 -6.30
N ALA A 385 -6.96 23.97 -6.48
CA ALA A 385 -7.22 24.54 -7.80
C ALA A 385 -6.08 25.46 -8.22
N ASP A 386 -5.65 25.29 -9.48
CA ASP A 386 -5.02 26.35 -10.24
C ASP A 386 -5.97 26.73 -11.38
N GLY A 387 -6.22 28.02 -11.51
CA GLY A 387 -7.19 28.57 -12.45
C GLY A 387 -6.58 29.72 -13.23
N ASN A 388 -5.61 29.43 -14.10
CA ASN A 388 -5.29 30.31 -15.23
C ASN A 388 -4.70 29.51 -16.40
N GLY A 389 -5.43 29.45 -17.52
CA GLY A 389 -5.06 28.76 -18.77
C GLY A 389 -3.88 29.39 -19.53
N SER A 390 -2.79 29.72 -18.85
CA SER A 390 -1.55 30.14 -19.49
C SER A 390 -0.77 28.90 -19.94
N ASN A 391 -0.33 28.89 -21.20
CA ASN A 391 0.38 27.77 -21.85
C ASN A 391 1.85 27.62 -21.39
N SER A 392 2.16 27.85 -20.11
CA SER A 392 3.48 27.67 -19.53
C SER A 392 3.38 27.06 -18.14
N ILE A 393 4.17 26.01 -17.86
CA ILE A 393 4.31 25.46 -16.51
C ILE A 393 4.91 26.56 -15.62
N GLN A 394 4.12 27.11 -14.72
CA GLN A 394 4.62 27.95 -13.63
C GLN A 394 4.48 27.19 -12.32
N LEU A 395 5.47 27.33 -11.42
CA LEU A 395 5.44 26.71 -10.11
C LEU A 395 4.88 27.70 -9.10
N GLU A 396 3.82 27.33 -8.40
CA GLU A 396 3.25 28.08 -7.28
C GLU A 396 3.10 27.21 -6.03
N GLU A 397 2.72 27.86 -4.93
CA GLU A 397 2.41 27.19 -3.67
C GLU A 397 0.91 26.90 -3.58
N SER A 398 0.55 25.74 -3.02
CA SER A 398 -0.83 25.47 -2.63
C SER A 398 -1.32 26.49 -1.59
N GLU A 399 -2.65 26.57 -1.44
CA GLU A 399 -3.24 27.13 -0.22
C GLU A 399 -2.66 26.45 1.04
N ALA A 400 -2.72 27.15 2.17
CA ALA A 400 -2.27 26.61 3.45
C ALA A 400 -3.19 25.47 3.92
N ILE A 401 -2.66 24.25 3.95
CA ILE A 401 -3.35 23.05 4.41
C ILE A 401 -3.15 22.90 5.91
N LYS A 402 -4.24 22.85 6.67
CA LYS A 402 -4.28 22.68 8.13
C LYS A 402 -4.14 21.21 8.50
N LEU A 403 -3.09 20.89 9.26
CA LEU A 403 -2.83 19.58 9.82
C LEU A 403 -3.07 19.60 11.34
N LYS A 404 -3.96 18.72 11.81
CA LYS A 404 -4.34 18.66 13.22
C LYS A 404 -3.23 18.05 14.05
N ASN A 405 -2.79 18.72 15.10
CA ASN A 405 -1.93 18.12 16.10
C ASN A 405 -2.72 17.76 17.38
N TRP A 406 -2.23 16.78 18.12
CA TRP A 406 -2.69 16.47 19.47
C TRP A 406 -1.75 17.06 20.52
N LYS A 407 -2.30 17.41 21.68
CA LYS A 407 -1.54 18.05 22.74
C LYS A 407 -0.66 17.01 23.45
N TYR A 408 0.64 17.22 23.44
CA TYR A 408 1.61 16.54 24.30
C TYR A 408 2.09 17.55 25.35
N ASP A 409 2.35 17.11 26.58
CA ASP A 409 2.40 17.99 27.77
C ASP A 409 3.62 18.93 27.86
N ASN A 410 4.45 19.00 26.82
CA ASN A 410 5.74 19.71 26.83
C ASN A 410 5.81 20.93 25.88
N ASN A 411 4.67 21.46 25.42
CA ASN A 411 4.59 22.55 24.42
C ASN A 411 5.27 22.23 23.07
N LYS A 412 5.56 20.96 22.80
CA LYS A 412 6.06 20.49 21.50
C LYS A 412 4.96 19.75 20.74
N LEU A 413 5.18 19.56 19.45
CA LEU A 413 4.34 18.64 18.67
C LEU A 413 4.47 17.23 19.25
N GLY A 414 3.34 16.60 19.55
CA GLY A 414 3.31 15.17 19.88
C GLY A 414 3.58 14.34 18.64
N SER A 415 4.11 13.14 18.82
CA SER A 415 4.43 12.27 17.68
C SER A 415 3.19 12.04 16.80
N ASN A 416 3.33 12.09 15.48
CA ASN A 416 2.20 11.95 14.57
C ASN A 416 2.69 11.58 13.17
N TYR A 417 1.82 10.99 12.36
CA TYR A 417 2.12 10.69 10.96
C TYR A 417 0.97 11.14 10.09
N PHE A 418 1.25 11.98 9.09
CA PHE A 418 0.29 12.39 8.08
C PHE A 418 0.63 11.67 6.79
N LEU A 419 -0.20 10.69 6.43
CA LEU A 419 -0.11 10.01 5.13
C LEU A 419 -1.04 10.72 4.15
N LEU A 420 -0.44 11.38 3.17
CA LEU A 420 -1.09 12.21 2.19
C LEU A 420 -0.87 11.64 0.77
N LYS A 421 -1.86 11.76 -0.11
CA LYS A 421 -1.75 11.44 -1.54
C LYS A 421 -1.98 12.71 -2.33
N LYS A 422 -1.01 13.10 -3.15
CA LYS A 422 -1.15 14.15 -4.14
C LYS A 422 -1.39 13.51 -5.50
N SER A 423 -2.56 13.77 -6.06
CA SER A 423 -2.93 13.33 -7.42
C SER A 423 -3.14 14.52 -8.33
N THR A 424 -2.84 14.35 -9.61
CA THR A 424 -3.10 15.38 -10.62
C THR A 424 -4.22 14.93 -11.55
N LYS A 425 -5.12 15.86 -11.90
CA LYS A 425 -6.10 15.61 -12.98
C LYS A 425 -5.32 15.30 -14.26
N GLY A 426 -5.47 14.08 -14.77
CA GLY A 426 -4.85 13.67 -16.02
C GLY A 426 -5.43 14.46 -17.20
N ASN A 427 -4.62 14.60 -18.25
CA ASN A 427 -5.06 15.13 -19.55
C ASN A 427 -5.99 14.11 -20.20
N GLY A 428 -7.29 14.20 -19.91
CA GLY A 428 -8.29 13.63 -20.80
C GLY A 428 -8.23 14.41 -22.10
N ASN A 429 -7.51 13.91 -23.11
CA ASN A 429 -7.78 14.34 -24.46
C ASN A 429 -9.24 13.94 -24.72
N GLU A 430 -10.16 14.89 -24.80
CA GLU A 430 -11.62 14.62 -24.85
C GLU A 430 -12.03 13.65 -25.98
N GLN A 431 -11.14 13.43 -26.95
CA GLN A 431 -11.30 12.49 -28.06
C GLN A 431 -10.94 11.03 -27.72
N GLN A 432 -10.15 10.79 -26.68
CA GLN A 432 -9.66 9.48 -26.25
C GLN A 432 -10.15 9.25 -24.82
N ASN A 433 -11.27 8.54 -24.67
CA ASN A 433 -11.89 8.25 -23.37
C ASN A 433 -11.12 7.16 -22.60
N ILE A 434 -9.79 7.28 -22.53
CA ILE A 434 -8.91 6.32 -21.88
C ILE A 434 -8.64 6.81 -20.46
N SER A 435 -9.01 5.99 -19.46
CA SER A 435 -8.78 6.29 -18.06
C SER A 435 -7.30 6.52 -17.77
N SER A 436 -6.99 7.50 -16.91
CA SER A 436 -5.62 7.82 -16.46
C SER A 436 -4.85 6.61 -15.90
N ILE A 437 -5.56 5.57 -15.46
CA ILE A 437 -5.03 4.29 -15.01
C ILE A 437 -4.19 3.59 -16.10
N TRP A 438 -4.60 3.65 -17.37
CA TRP A 438 -3.89 3.03 -18.50
C TRP A 438 -2.53 3.64 -18.81
N ASN A 439 -2.36 4.90 -18.44
CA ASN A 439 -1.18 5.63 -18.84
C ASN A 439 0.04 5.28 -18.00
N ASN A 440 -0.12 4.83 -16.75
CA ASN A 440 1.03 4.72 -15.83
C ASN A 440 0.80 3.88 -14.54
N PHE A 441 -0.35 3.23 -14.35
CA PHE A 441 -0.67 2.62 -13.05
C PHE A 441 -0.24 1.15 -12.90
N PHE A 442 -0.40 0.33 -13.94
CA PHE A 442 -0.16 -1.11 -13.85
C PHE A 442 1.32 -1.45 -13.78
N SER A 443 1.87 -1.40 -12.57
CA SER A 443 3.26 -1.69 -12.29
C SER A 443 3.56 -3.17 -12.44
N LEU A 444 4.63 -3.49 -13.17
CA LEU A 444 5.22 -4.83 -13.20
C LEU A 444 5.94 -5.20 -11.88
N LYS A 445 5.89 -4.36 -10.84
CA LYS A 445 6.23 -4.76 -9.46
C LYS A 445 5.04 -5.27 -8.65
N MET A 446 3.82 -5.21 -9.18
CA MET A 446 2.72 -6.00 -8.62
C MET A 446 3.07 -7.49 -8.79
N ASN A 447 3.28 -8.18 -7.67
CA ASN A 447 3.82 -9.52 -7.68
C ASN A 447 2.73 -10.59 -7.57
N ASN A 448 2.92 -11.67 -8.33
CA ASN A 448 2.20 -12.92 -8.10
C ASN A 448 2.75 -13.58 -6.83
N ILE A 449 2.20 -13.24 -5.66
CA ILE A 449 2.66 -13.80 -4.39
C ILE A 449 2.33 -15.30 -4.23
N PHE A 450 1.38 -15.81 -5.03
CA PHE A 450 0.87 -17.16 -4.90
C PHE A 450 1.55 -18.16 -5.85
N GLY A 451 2.22 -17.68 -6.89
CA GLY A 451 2.76 -18.50 -7.99
C GLY A 451 1.66 -19.04 -8.92
N PHE A 452 2.08 -19.65 -10.03
CA PHE A 452 1.19 -20.28 -11.02
C PHE A 452 0.85 -21.73 -10.72
N ALA A 453 1.52 -22.34 -9.74
CA ALA A 453 1.35 -23.75 -9.42
C ALA A 453 -0.03 -24.04 -8.83
N ASN A 454 -0.59 -25.20 -9.19
CA ASN A 454 -1.82 -25.77 -8.63
C ASN A 454 -3.07 -24.91 -8.88
N LEU A 455 -3.16 -24.25 -10.04
CA LEU A 455 -4.38 -23.59 -10.50
C LEU A 455 -5.12 -24.55 -11.46
N ILE A 456 -6.36 -24.87 -11.14
CA ILE A 456 -7.26 -25.64 -12.00
C ILE A 456 -8.34 -24.73 -12.59
N ASP A 457 -9.12 -25.24 -13.54
CA ASP A 457 -10.28 -24.50 -14.05
C ASP A 457 -11.26 -24.24 -12.91
N GLY A 458 -11.68 -22.99 -12.71
CA GLY A 458 -12.47 -22.60 -11.54
C GLY A 458 -11.69 -21.88 -10.45
N ASP A 459 -10.38 -22.13 -10.37
CA ASP A 459 -9.51 -21.51 -9.37
C ASP A 459 -8.93 -20.19 -9.89
N PHE A 460 -9.00 -19.17 -9.05
CA PHE A 460 -8.22 -17.95 -9.24
C PHE A 460 -7.81 -17.36 -7.89
N ARG A 461 -6.76 -16.55 -7.93
CA ARG A 461 -6.18 -15.91 -6.75
C ARG A 461 -6.10 -14.43 -7.00
N VAL A 462 -6.48 -13.65 -5.99
CA VAL A 462 -6.50 -12.20 -6.07
C VAL A 462 -5.61 -11.63 -4.99
N TYR A 463 -4.76 -10.71 -5.39
CA TYR A 463 -4.00 -9.87 -4.50
C TYR A 463 -4.35 -8.41 -4.77
N THR A 464 -4.87 -7.71 -3.76
CA THR A 464 -5.19 -6.28 -3.84
C THR A 464 -4.16 -5.45 -3.10
N TYR A 465 -3.97 -4.22 -3.58
CA TYR A 465 -3.19 -3.16 -2.98
C TYR A 465 -4.12 -2.04 -2.51
N SER A 466 -3.71 -1.38 -1.44
CA SER A 466 -4.38 -0.22 -0.87
C SER A 466 -4.31 0.99 -1.81
N SER A 467 -5.32 1.85 -1.71
CA SER A 467 -5.52 2.97 -2.62
C SER A 467 -4.41 4.01 -2.59
N ILE A 468 -3.59 4.05 -1.53
CA ILE A 468 -2.42 4.96 -1.46
C ILE A 468 -1.42 4.67 -2.60
N ASN A 469 -1.37 3.42 -3.06
CA ASN A 469 -0.48 2.98 -4.11
C ASN A 469 -1.02 3.30 -5.52
N SER A 470 -2.22 3.86 -5.62
CA SER A 470 -2.92 4.08 -6.89
C SER A 470 -3.31 5.55 -7.07
N PRO A 471 -3.38 6.06 -8.31
CA PRO A 471 -3.86 7.42 -8.56
C PRO A 471 -5.32 7.54 -8.14
N ILE A 472 -5.69 8.68 -7.55
CA ILE A 472 -7.10 8.97 -7.27
C ILE A 472 -7.85 9.04 -8.60
N ILE A 473 -8.97 8.33 -8.72
CA ILE A 473 -9.81 8.40 -9.92
C ILE A 473 -10.65 9.66 -9.82
N ILE A 474 -10.40 10.62 -10.70
CA ILE A 474 -11.11 11.90 -10.76
C ILE A 474 -12.09 11.83 -11.93
N ASP A 475 -13.38 11.90 -11.63
CA ASP A 475 -14.44 12.04 -12.64
C ASP A 475 -14.77 13.52 -12.78
N SER A 476 -14.08 14.18 -13.71
CA SER A 476 -14.25 15.63 -13.90
C SER A 476 -15.59 16.00 -14.52
N ALA A 477 -16.24 15.08 -15.25
CA ALA A 477 -17.56 15.33 -15.81
C ALA A 477 -18.60 15.49 -14.70
N LYS A 478 -18.48 14.69 -13.63
CA LYS A 478 -19.38 14.74 -12.46
C LYS A 478 -18.85 15.59 -11.29
N GLY A 479 -17.58 16.02 -11.38
CA GLY A 479 -16.89 16.69 -10.28
C GLY A 479 -16.74 15.79 -9.05
N GLU A 480 -16.40 14.52 -9.27
CA GLU A 480 -16.29 13.50 -8.22
C GLU A 480 -14.85 12.96 -8.12
N ALA A 481 -14.50 12.46 -6.93
CA ALA A 481 -13.23 11.78 -6.72
C ALA A 481 -13.45 10.47 -5.96
N TYR A 482 -12.66 9.47 -6.34
CA TYR A 482 -12.76 8.10 -5.84
C TYR A 482 -11.39 7.57 -5.43
N LEU A 483 -11.34 6.93 -4.27
CA LEU A 483 -10.22 6.05 -3.95
C LEU A 483 -10.39 4.74 -4.72
N PRO A 484 -9.38 4.33 -5.50
CA PRO A 484 -9.46 3.05 -6.19
C PRO A 484 -9.01 1.90 -5.30
N THR A 485 -9.50 0.69 -5.58
CA THR A 485 -8.78 -0.53 -5.21
C THR A 485 -8.15 -1.10 -6.47
N SER A 486 -6.90 -1.54 -6.36
CA SER A 486 -6.14 -2.12 -7.46
C SER A 486 -5.57 -3.47 -7.09
N GLY A 487 -5.20 -4.27 -8.08
CA GLY A 487 -4.67 -5.59 -7.80
C GLY A 487 -4.21 -6.36 -9.02
N ILE A 488 -3.79 -7.58 -8.71
CA ILE A 488 -3.42 -8.62 -9.65
C ILE A 488 -4.27 -9.86 -9.33
N ALA A 489 -4.91 -10.40 -10.34
CA ALA A 489 -5.66 -11.65 -10.29
C ALA A 489 -5.03 -12.67 -11.22
N ILE A 490 -5.09 -13.94 -10.84
CA ILE A 490 -4.37 -15.00 -11.53
C ILE A 490 -5.27 -16.21 -11.58
N ASP A 491 -5.55 -16.68 -12.78
CA ASP A 491 -6.20 -17.95 -13.03
C ASP A 491 -5.23 -18.93 -13.69
N LYS A 492 -5.73 -20.09 -14.09
CA LYS A 492 -4.94 -21.17 -14.70
C LYS A 492 -4.10 -20.72 -15.90
N ASN A 493 -4.56 -19.74 -16.68
CA ASN A 493 -3.93 -19.37 -17.95
C ASN A 493 -3.52 -17.90 -18.03
N HIS A 494 -4.10 -17.05 -17.19
CA HIS A 494 -3.95 -15.60 -17.29
C HIS A 494 -3.53 -14.92 -15.99
N VAL A 495 -2.93 -13.75 -16.19
CA VAL A 495 -2.68 -12.73 -15.17
C VAL A 495 -3.47 -11.49 -15.57
N THR A 496 -4.36 -11.04 -14.70
CA THR A 496 -5.15 -9.83 -14.88
C THR A 496 -4.70 -8.76 -13.90
N PHE A 497 -4.18 -7.65 -14.39
CA PHE A 497 -4.04 -6.43 -13.60
C PHE A 497 -5.36 -5.69 -13.63
N PHE A 498 -5.82 -5.14 -12.51
CA PHE A 498 -7.10 -4.45 -12.45
C PHE A 498 -7.11 -3.27 -11.47
N ALA A 499 -8.05 -2.36 -11.68
CA ALA A 499 -8.35 -1.27 -10.77
C ALA A 499 -9.84 -0.88 -10.87
N TYR A 500 -10.45 -0.46 -9.77
CA TYR A 500 -11.84 -0.01 -9.76
C TYR A 500 -12.13 1.07 -8.73
N LYS A 501 -13.19 1.87 -8.95
CA LYS A 501 -13.68 2.86 -7.98
C LYS A 501 -14.25 2.16 -6.74
N ASP A 502 -13.64 2.35 -5.56
CA ASP A 502 -14.02 1.64 -4.32
C ASP A 502 -14.71 2.54 -3.28
N GLU A 503 -14.15 3.71 -2.96
CA GLU A 503 -14.77 4.67 -2.04
C GLU A 503 -14.95 6.02 -2.73
N ALA A 504 -16.20 6.49 -2.84
CA ALA A 504 -16.47 7.88 -3.22
C ALA A 504 -16.11 8.79 -2.04
N VAL A 505 -15.20 9.72 -2.29
CA VAL A 505 -14.57 10.54 -1.25
C VAL A 505 -14.80 12.03 -1.44
N TYR A 506 -15.21 12.42 -2.64
CA TYR A 506 -15.74 13.74 -2.96
C TYR A 506 -16.85 13.63 -4.01
N ARG A 507 -17.95 14.37 -3.82
CA ARG A 507 -19.03 14.51 -4.80
C ARG A 507 -19.50 15.95 -4.86
N SER A 508 -19.63 16.50 -6.06
CA SER A 508 -20.36 17.75 -6.24
C SER A 508 -21.84 17.48 -5.94
N LEU A 509 -22.42 18.29 -5.04
CA LEU A 509 -23.81 18.12 -4.63
C LEU A 509 -24.69 18.46 -5.85
N ASP A 510 -25.27 17.45 -6.52
CA ASP A 510 -26.54 17.53 -7.29
C ASP A 510 -26.82 16.26 -8.15
N GLU A 511 -25.82 15.40 -8.41
CA GLU A 511 -26.03 14.18 -9.21
C GLU A 511 -26.04 12.87 -8.38
N LYS A 512 -26.77 11.86 -8.87
CA LYS A 512 -26.60 10.48 -8.40
C LYS A 512 -25.25 9.97 -8.91
N GLY A 513 -24.21 10.19 -8.12
CA GLY A 513 -22.86 9.70 -8.39
C GLY A 513 -22.82 8.20 -8.66
N ASP A 514 -21.71 7.74 -9.25
CA ASP A 514 -21.51 6.31 -9.46
C ASP A 514 -21.57 5.57 -8.11
N TYR A 515 -22.19 4.39 -8.11
CA TYR A 515 -22.17 3.50 -6.97
C TYR A 515 -20.88 2.69 -7.06
N PRO A 516 -19.82 3.04 -6.30
CA PRO A 516 -18.63 2.22 -6.31
C PRO A 516 -19.00 0.83 -5.85
N VAL A 517 -18.39 -0.16 -6.46
CA VAL A 517 -18.62 -1.54 -6.08
C VAL A 517 -17.36 -2.03 -5.39
N THR A 518 -17.48 -2.40 -4.12
CA THR A 518 -16.44 -3.19 -3.47
C THR A 518 -16.52 -4.60 -4.06
N LEU A 519 -15.73 -4.82 -5.12
CA LEU A 519 -15.88 -5.99 -5.99
C LEU A 519 -15.13 -7.21 -5.46
N ILE A 520 -13.89 -7.07 -4.98
CA ILE A 520 -13.00 -8.24 -4.88
C ILE A 520 -12.08 -8.15 -3.67
N GLY A 521 -12.18 -9.15 -2.78
CA GLY A 521 -11.25 -9.31 -1.66
C GLY A 521 -9.95 -10.02 -2.07
N LYS A 522 -8.90 -9.86 -1.26
CA LYS A 522 -7.66 -10.66 -1.37
C LYS A 522 -7.93 -12.11 -0.95
N GLY A 523 -7.34 -13.07 -1.67
CA GLY A 523 -7.38 -14.49 -1.31
C GLY A 523 -7.47 -15.42 -2.52
N LYS A 524 -7.54 -16.72 -2.23
CA LYS A 524 -7.89 -17.75 -3.21
C LYS A 524 -9.40 -17.92 -3.25
N PHE A 525 -9.92 -18.14 -4.43
CA PHE A 525 -11.32 -18.46 -4.65
C PHE A 525 -11.41 -19.70 -5.53
N ASN A 526 -12.33 -20.59 -5.16
CA ASN A 526 -12.71 -21.74 -5.97
C ASN A 526 -14.18 -21.55 -6.34
N LEU A 527 -14.43 -21.35 -7.63
CA LEU A 527 -15.78 -21.18 -8.15
C LEU A 527 -16.19 -22.39 -8.96
N GLU A 528 -17.30 -23.00 -8.59
CA GLU A 528 -17.99 -23.94 -9.46
C GLU A 528 -18.52 -23.20 -10.70
N PHE A 529 -17.84 -23.41 -11.83
CA PHE A 529 -18.35 -23.10 -13.16
C PHE A 529 -17.73 -24.05 -14.18
N LYS A 530 -18.45 -24.30 -15.28
CA LYS A 530 -17.92 -25.10 -16.39
C LYS A 530 -17.24 -24.16 -17.36
N ALA A 531 -15.90 -24.20 -17.44
CA ALA A 531 -15.14 -23.37 -18.38
C ALA A 531 -15.58 -23.55 -19.85
N SER A 532 -16.14 -24.72 -20.20
CA SER A 532 -16.73 -25.01 -21.51
C SER A 532 -17.89 -24.09 -21.87
N ASP A 533 -18.65 -23.62 -20.88
CA ASP A 533 -19.86 -22.82 -21.09
C ASP A 533 -19.52 -21.41 -21.63
N TYR A 534 -18.26 -21.00 -21.47
CA TYR A 534 -17.78 -19.66 -21.84
C TYR A 534 -16.86 -19.68 -23.08
N ASN A 535 -16.60 -20.84 -23.69
CA ASN A 535 -15.67 -21.03 -24.81
C ASN A 535 -14.39 -20.20 -24.67
N TYR A 536 -13.72 -20.40 -23.53
CA TYR A 536 -12.59 -19.58 -23.12
C TYR A 536 -11.45 -19.58 -24.14
N GLU A 537 -11.15 -20.72 -24.76
CA GLU A 537 -10.03 -20.87 -25.71
C GLU A 537 -10.20 -20.03 -26.99
N ASN A 538 -11.42 -19.60 -27.33
CA ASN A 538 -11.71 -18.84 -28.54
C ASN A 538 -12.23 -17.42 -28.25
N THR A 539 -12.00 -16.92 -27.04
CA THR A 539 -12.34 -15.54 -26.63
C THR A 539 -11.05 -14.74 -26.54
N GLU A 540 -11.07 -13.49 -26.95
CA GLU A 540 -9.91 -12.61 -26.75
C GLU A 540 -9.75 -12.27 -25.25
N ASN A 541 -8.54 -12.49 -24.70
CA ASN A 541 -8.14 -12.16 -23.33
C ASN A 541 -9.08 -12.69 -22.21
N PRO A 542 -9.39 -13.99 -22.16
CA PRO A 542 -10.44 -14.53 -21.30
C PRO A 542 -10.00 -14.66 -19.83
N HIS A 543 -10.57 -13.84 -18.95
CA HIS A 543 -10.28 -13.84 -17.50
C HIS A 543 -11.45 -14.39 -16.67
N ILE A 544 -11.99 -15.54 -17.07
CA ILE A 544 -13.31 -16.03 -16.62
C ILE A 544 -13.39 -16.28 -15.12
N GLY A 545 -12.35 -16.83 -14.48
CA GLY A 545 -12.39 -17.09 -13.04
C GLY A 545 -12.56 -15.78 -12.25
N PHE A 546 -11.77 -14.80 -12.62
CA PHE A 546 -11.80 -13.45 -12.06
C PHE A 546 -13.11 -12.71 -12.39
N LEU A 547 -13.60 -12.79 -13.62
CA LEU A 547 -14.90 -12.26 -14.01
C LEU A 547 -16.04 -12.91 -13.21
N ASN A 548 -16.11 -14.23 -13.16
CA ASN A 548 -17.19 -14.91 -12.47
C ASN A 548 -17.28 -14.51 -10.98
N GLN A 549 -16.13 -14.19 -10.36
CA GLN A 549 -16.09 -13.66 -9.00
C GLN A 549 -16.77 -12.32 -8.84
N ILE A 550 -16.52 -11.38 -9.76
CA ILE A 550 -17.08 -10.02 -9.72
C ILE A 550 -18.60 -10.09 -9.57
N VAL A 551 -19.28 -10.93 -10.34
CA VAL A 551 -20.75 -11.08 -10.21
C VAL A 551 -21.16 -11.70 -8.89
N LYS A 552 -20.50 -12.79 -8.48
CA LYS A 552 -20.91 -13.53 -7.28
C LYS A 552 -20.72 -12.74 -5.98
N THR A 553 -19.76 -11.83 -5.93
CA THR A 553 -19.41 -11.08 -4.71
C THR A 553 -20.03 -9.70 -4.62
N SER A 554 -20.33 -9.07 -5.74
CA SER A 554 -20.69 -7.66 -5.78
C SER A 554 -22.07 -7.32 -5.22
N LYS A 555 -22.92 -8.32 -4.94
CA LYS A 555 -24.37 -8.14 -4.63
C LYS A 555 -25.09 -7.28 -5.68
N ILE A 556 -24.51 -7.10 -6.87
CA ILE A 556 -25.09 -6.29 -7.93
C ILE A 556 -26.12 -7.14 -8.64
N GLY A 557 -27.37 -7.09 -8.17
CA GLY A 557 -28.54 -7.58 -8.88
C GLY A 557 -28.43 -8.99 -9.49
N ASN A 558 -29.17 -9.20 -10.57
CA ASN A 558 -29.20 -10.46 -11.32
C ASN A 558 -28.33 -10.33 -12.58
N PHE A 559 -27.03 -10.04 -12.46
CA PHE A 559 -26.15 -9.99 -13.63
C PHE A 559 -25.62 -11.38 -13.98
N GLU A 560 -25.49 -11.67 -15.26
CA GLU A 560 -24.95 -12.92 -15.79
C GLU A 560 -23.78 -12.63 -16.73
N LEU A 561 -22.73 -13.45 -16.65
CA LEU A 561 -21.61 -13.41 -17.60
C LEU A 561 -22.08 -14.04 -18.91
N ASN A 562 -22.20 -13.22 -19.95
CA ASN A 562 -22.71 -13.60 -21.26
C ASN A 562 -21.63 -13.48 -22.33
N LYS A 563 -21.77 -14.30 -23.36
CA LYS A 563 -20.92 -14.22 -24.55
C LYS A 563 -21.51 -13.22 -25.54
N PHE A 564 -20.66 -12.32 -26.01
CA PHE A 564 -20.96 -11.43 -27.11
C PHE A 564 -20.04 -11.75 -28.30
N SER A 565 -20.52 -11.52 -29.52
CA SER A 565 -19.79 -11.86 -30.74
C SER A 565 -19.96 -10.74 -31.75
N ILE A 566 -18.83 -10.22 -32.24
CA ILE A 566 -18.78 -9.13 -33.21
C ILE A 566 -18.35 -9.72 -34.55
N PRO A 567 -19.20 -9.69 -35.58
CA PRO A 567 -18.78 -10.03 -36.93
C PRO A 567 -17.85 -8.94 -37.47
N ASN A 568 -16.73 -9.35 -38.08
CA ASN A 568 -15.86 -8.44 -38.81
C ASN A 568 -16.65 -7.88 -40.03
N SER A 569 -16.68 -6.56 -40.20
CA SER A 569 -17.48 -5.90 -41.25
C SER A 569 -17.01 -6.27 -42.67
N ASP A 570 -15.73 -6.66 -42.79
CA ASP A 570 -15.07 -6.82 -44.08
C ASP A 570 -14.97 -8.29 -44.53
N THR A 571 -15.14 -9.23 -43.59
CA THR A 571 -15.16 -10.68 -43.86
C THR A 571 -16.14 -11.39 -42.93
N THR A 572 -17.20 -11.99 -43.46
CA THR A 572 -18.25 -12.69 -42.68
C THR A 572 -17.75 -13.94 -41.93
N SER A 573 -16.50 -14.35 -42.13
CA SER A 573 -15.88 -15.54 -41.52
C SER A 573 -15.14 -15.27 -40.21
N GLU A 574 -14.74 -14.03 -39.93
CA GLU A 574 -14.02 -13.69 -38.71
C GLU A 574 -14.97 -13.06 -37.69
N VAL A 575 -15.11 -13.72 -36.54
CA VAL A 575 -15.99 -13.29 -35.45
C VAL A 575 -15.16 -13.17 -34.19
N THR A 576 -14.99 -11.94 -33.73
CA THR A 576 -14.34 -11.68 -32.44
C THR A 576 -15.33 -11.94 -31.32
N LYS A 577 -14.91 -12.67 -30.29
CA LYS A 577 -15.75 -13.09 -29.17
C LYS A 577 -15.24 -12.48 -27.88
N PHE A 578 -16.17 -11.94 -27.10
CA PHE A 578 -15.90 -11.31 -25.81
C PHE A 578 -16.85 -11.86 -24.75
N LEU A 579 -16.44 -11.70 -23.51
CA LEU A 579 -17.27 -11.92 -22.34
C LEU A 579 -17.72 -10.56 -21.80
N THR A 580 -19.02 -10.41 -21.55
CA THR A 580 -19.64 -9.19 -21.03
C THR A 580 -20.66 -9.54 -19.96
N TYR A 581 -21.02 -8.60 -19.10
CA TYR A 581 -22.17 -8.79 -18.22
C TYR A 581 -23.40 -8.12 -18.77
N SER A 582 -24.54 -8.75 -18.55
CA SER A 582 -25.83 -8.11 -18.72
C SER A 582 -26.76 -8.51 -17.58
N GLN A 583 -27.73 -7.64 -17.27
CA GLN A 583 -28.76 -7.97 -16.30
C GLN A 583 -29.66 -9.08 -16.89
N SER A 584 -30.09 -10.03 -16.07
CA SER A 584 -30.98 -11.12 -16.46
C SER A 584 -32.24 -10.55 -17.11
N GLY A 585 -32.47 -10.92 -18.38
CA GLY A 585 -33.59 -10.43 -19.18
C GLY A 585 -33.37 -9.08 -19.86
N ASP A 586 -32.24 -8.41 -19.59
CA ASP A 586 -31.77 -7.25 -20.35
C ASP A 586 -30.85 -7.72 -21.49
N SER A 587 -31.20 -7.31 -22.71
CA SER A 587 -30.41 -7.54 -23.93
C SER A 587 -29.65 -6.29 -24.35
N SER A 588 -29.74 -5.20 -23.59
CA SER A 588 -28.97 -3.99 -23.81
C SER A 588 -27.48 -4.24 -23.52
N ILE A 589 -26.61 -3.68 -24.36
CA ILE A 589 -25.15 -3.77 -24.26
C ILE A 589 -24.66 -2.68 -23.29
N ASN A 590 -25.27 -2.57 -22.11
CA ASN A 590 -24.89 -1.55 -21.14
C ASN A 590 -24.41 -2.25 -19.88
N ASP A 591 -23.12 -2.14 -19.61
CA ASP A 591 -22.49 -2.70 -18.42
C ASP A 591 -22.20 -1.58 -17.41
N PRO A 592 -23.18 -1.18 -16.58
CA PRO A 592 -22.99 -0.11 -15.60
C PRO A 592 -22.00 -0.50 -14.49
N VAL A 593 -21.75 -1.80 -14.27
CA VAL A 593 -20.82 -2.29 -13.25
C VAL A 593 -19.39 -2.04 -13.67
N PHE A 594 -19.09 -2.31 -14.94
CA PHE A 594 -17.73 -2.21 -15.48
C PHE A 594 -17.35 -0.82 -15.97
N LYS A 595 -18.27 0.15 -16.04
CA LYS A 595 -17.91 1.58 -16.24
C LYS A 595 -16.93 2.13 -15.21
N THR A 596 -16.76 1.45 -14.08
CA THR A 596 -15.88 1.86 -12.99
C THR A 596 -14.68 0.94 -12.82
N PHE A 597 -14.48 0.00 -13.75
CA PHE A 597 -13.52 -1.10 -13.66
C PHE A 597 -12.60 -1.10 -14.87
N GLU A 598 -11.29 -1.11 -14.63
CA GLU A 598 -10.25 -1.14 -15.66
C GLU A 598 -9.40 -2.39 -15.46
N ALA A 599 -9.06 -3.10 -16.54
CA ALA A 599 -8.21 -4.28 -16.46
C ALA A 599 -7.39 -4.57 -17.71
N ILE A 600 -6.22 -5.18 -17.49
CA ILE A 600 -5.34 -5.75 -18.51
C ILE A 600 -5.18 -7.23 -18.21
N THR A 601 -5.56 -8.09 -19.14
CA THR A 601 -5.37 -9.54 -19.03
C THR A 601 -4.31 -9.98 -20.00
N LEU A 602 -3.34 -10.75 -19.50
CA LEU A 602 -2.24 -11.33 -20.25
C LEU A 602 -2.22 -12.84 -20.02
N THR A 603 -1.79 -13.61 -21.00
CA THR A 603 -1.40 -15.00 -20.78
C THR A 603 -0.21 -15.07 -19.82
N HIS A 604 0.00 -16.22 -19.16
CA HIS A 604 1.19 -16.43 -18.33
C HIS A 604 2.50 -16.23 -19.11
N GLN A 605 2.53 -16.58 -20.40
CA GLN A 605 3.71 -16.42 -21.26
C GLN A 605 4.01 -14.95 -21.54
N GLU A 606 3.01 -14.16 -21.95
CA GLU A 606 3.15 -12.71 -22.16
C GLU A 606 3.59 -12.01 -20.87
N TYR A 607 2.97 -12.35 -19.72
CA TYR A 607 3.37 -11.81 -18.43
C TYR A 607 4.84 -12.13 -18.09
N ASN A 608 5.30 -13.35 -18.34
CA ASN A 608 6.68 -13.74 -18.10
C ASN A 608 7.66 -13.02 -19.03
N VAL A 609 7.27 -12.75 -20.29
CA VAL A 609 8.06 -11.90 -21.21
C VAL A 609 8.18 -10.49 -20.67
N LEU A 610 7.09 -9.88 -20.21
CA LEU A 610 7.12 -8.55 -19.59
C LEU A 610 8.01 -8.52 -18.33
N LYS A 611 7.93 -9.54 -17.47
CA LYS A 611 8.80 -9.64 -16.28
C LYS A 611 10.27 -9.77 -16.65
N THR A 612 10.59 -10.61 -17.64
CA THR A 612 11.96 -10.76 -18.17
C THR A 612 12.46 -9.45 -18.76
N PHE A 613 11.62 -8.69 -19.45
CA PHE A 613 11.96 -7.37 -19.95
C PHE A 613 12.28 -6.40 -18.80
N GLN A 614 11.47 -6.35 -17.74
CA GLN A 614 11.76 -5.54 -16.56
C GLN A 614 13.14 -5.85 -15.95
N GLU A 615 13.55 -7.12 -15.92
CA GLU A 615 14.85 -7.52 -15.38
C GLU A 615 16.04 -7.10 -16.27
N ASN A 616 15.83 -6.87 -17.57
CA ASN A 616 16.91 -6.67 -18.55
C ASN A 616 16.98 -5.27 -19.17
N SER A 617 15.89 -4.50 -19.15
CA SER A 617 15.73 -3.36 -20.06
C SER A 617 16.14 -2.00 -19.52
N ASN A 618 16.37 -1.85 -18.22
CA ASN A 618 16.62 -0.56 -17.61
C ASN A 618 18.02 -0.45 -16.97
N ILE A 619 19.06 -0.34 -17.80
CA ILE A 619 20.45 -0.26 -17.33
C ILE A 619 20.67 0.98 -16.45
N ASP A 620 20.03 2.11 -16.78
CA ASP A 620 20.17 3.36 -16.04
C ASP A 620 19.39 3.35 -14.72
N PHE A 621 18.28 2.61 -14.64
CA PHE A 621 17.42 2.52 -13.45
C PHE A 621 16.97 1.08 -13.15
N PRO A 622 17.90 0.16 -12.82
CA PRO A 622 17.67 -1.29 -12.83
C PRO A 622 16.65 -1.78 -11.80
N ASN A 623 16.40 -1.01 -10.75
CA ASN A 623 15.49 -1.39 -9.68
C ASN A 623 14.11 -0.72 -9.78
N HIS A 624 13.98 0.33 -10.59
CA HIS A 624 12.73 1.09 -10.70
C HIS A 624 11.66 0.25 -11.42
N PRO A 625 10.40 0.24 -10.95
CA PRO A 625 9.33 -0.46 -11.64
C PRO A 625 9.16 0.03 -13.07
N LEU A 626 8.82 -0.90 -13.97
CA LEU A 626 8.24 -0.57 -15.26
C LEU A 626 6.72 -0.65 -15.16
N PHE A 627 6.03 0.17 -15.95
CA PHE A 627 4.56 0.27 -15.93
C PHE A 627 4.01 -0.12 -17.28
N ILE A 628 2.95 -0.93 -17.32
CA ILE A 628 2.27 -1.24 -18.58
C ILE A 628 1.60 0.04 -19.08
N LYS A 629 1.85 0.38 -20.35
CA LYS A 629 1.28 1.52 -21.07
C LYS A 629 0.72 1.05 -22.41
N TYR A 630 -0.16 1.82 -23.00
CA TYR A 630 -0.43 1.69 -24.43
C TYR A 630 0.56 2.57 -25.22
N LYS A 631 1.02 2.06 -26.36
CA LYS A 631 1.86 2.76 -27.34
C LYS A 631 0.98 3.37 -28.42
N ASP A 632 0.17 2.50 -29.02
CA ASP A 632 -0.71 2.84 -30.14
C ASP A 632 -2.14 2.44 -29.79
N TYR A 633 -3.09 3.28 -30.21
CA TYR A 633 -4.52 3.08 -30.05
C TYR A 633 -5.20 3.21 -31.41
N SER A 634 -6.03 2.24 -31.74
CA SER A 634 -6.93 2.32 -32.89
C SER A 634 -8.30 1.80 -32.48
N PHE A 635 -9.34 2.22 -33.18
CA PHE A 635 -10.68 1.70 -32.93
C PHE A 635 -11.49 1.58 -34.22
N THR A 636 -12.42 0.63 -34.21
CA THR A 636 -13.45 0.47 -35.23
C THR A 636 -14.80 0.80 -34.59
N ALA A 637 -15.47 1.84 -35.09
CA ALA A 637 -16.79 2.22 -34.60
C ALA A 637 -17.90 1.42 -35.28
N TYR A 638 -18.76 0.80 -34.47
CA TYR A 638 -19.99 0.16 -34.89
C TYR A 638 -21.19 1.02 -34.46
N GLN A 639 -22.41 0.65 -34.89
CA GLN A 639 -23.62 1.42 -34.56
C GLN A 639 -23.87 1.55 -33.05
N THR A 640 -23.45 0.56 -32.26
CA THR A 640 -23.79 0.46 -30.82
C THR A 640 -22.60 0.33 -29.88
N PHE A 641 -21.37 0.20 -30.40
CA PHE A 641 -20.15 0.05 -29.60
C PHE A 641 -18.91 0.44 -30.41
N LYS A 642 -17.76 0.59 -29.75
CA LYS A 642 -16.43 0.72 -30.37
C LYS A 642 -15.60 -0.50 -30.01
N LEU A 643 -14.98 -1.09 -31.02
CA LEU A 643 -13.93 -2.09 -30.82
C LEU A 643 -12.60 -1.34 -30.75
N GLU A 644 -11.94 -1.37 -29.60
CA GLU A 644 -10.69 -0.65 -29.34
C GLU A 644 -9.53 -1.63 -29.30
N ASN A 645 -8.44 -1.30 -30.02
CA ASN A 645 -7.23 -2.09 -30.07
C ASN A 645 -6.07 -1.25 -29.53
N TYR A 646 -5.37 -1.81 -28.55
CA TYR A 646 -4.24 -1.20 -27.88
C TYR A 646 -3.00 -2.03 -28.15
N THR A 647 -1.95 -1.42 -28.70
CA THR A 647 -0.62 -2.03 -28.70
C THR A 647 0.09 -1.64 -27.42
N LEU A 648 0.57 -2.61 -26.65
CA LEU A 648 1.19 -2.34 -25.36
C LEU A 648 2.67 -1.96 -25.50
N THR A 649 3.13 -1.12 -24.59
CA THR A 649 4.55 -0.83 -24.32
C THR A 649 4.76 -0.78 -22.81
N LEU A 650 6.00 -0.50 -22.39
CA LEU A 650 6.35 -0.27 -21.00
C LEU A 650 6.78 1.17 -20.81
N GLY A 651 6.24 1.80 -19.77
CA GLY A 651 6.72 3.04 -19.22
C GLY A 651 8.05 2.82 -18.50
N ILE A 652 9.08 3.54 -18.94
CA ILE A 652 10.41 3.56 -18.31
C ILE A 652 10.74 4.98 -17.84
N PRO A 653 11.43 5.15 -16.70
CA PRO A 653 12.00 6.44 -16.33
C PRO A 653 12.97 6.94 -17.39
N ASN A 654 12.85 8.21 -17.75
CA ASN A 654 13.78 8.89 -18.63
C ASN A 654 13.93 10.35 -18.22
N ILE A 655 15.10 10.91 -18.53
CA ILE A 655 15.38 12.33 -18.30
C ILE A 655 14.75 13.14 -19.44
N ILE A 656 14.08 14.22 -19.06
CA ILE A 656 13.56 15.22 -19.98
C ILE A 656 14.38 16.49 -19.82
N ASP A 657 14.99 16.91 -20.93
CA ASP A 657 15.61 18.23 -21.03
C ASP A 657 14.49 19.27 -21.09
N ASN A 658 14.39 20.12 -20.07
CA ASN A 658 13.44 21.22 -20.08
C ASN A 658 13.92 22.31 -21.05
N LYS A 659 12.98 22.96 -21.75
CA LYS A 659 13.29 24.12 -22.60
C LYS A 659 13.78 25.33 -21.78
N ASP A 660 13.49 25.34 -20.48
CA ASP A 660 14.09 26.23 -19.50
C ASP A 660 15.43 25.60 -19.00
N PRO A 661 16.60 26.23 -19.23
CA PRO A 661 17.91 25.60 -19.08
C PRO A 661 18.30 25.15 -17.65
N ASP A 662 17.49 25.47 -16.64
CA ASP A 662 17.87 25.29 -15.24
C ASP A 662 17.17 24.10 -14.53
N LEU A 663 16.36 23.28 -15.21
CA LEU A 663 15.61 22.21 -14.52
C LEU A 663 15.38 20.94 -15.36
N ASN A 664 16.38 20.07 -15.42
CA ASN A 664 16.19 18.68 -15.85
C ASN A 664 15.38 17.91 -14.82
N PHE A 665 14.43 17.08 -15.28
CA PHE A 665 13.60 16.24 -14.42
C PHE A 665 13.40 14.85 -15.04
N LEU A 666 12.87 13.90 -14.26
CA LEU A 666 12.50 12.59 -14.77
C LEU A 666 11.01 12.50 -15.06
N THR A 667 10.66 11.69 -16.05
CA THR A 667 9.28 11.25 -16.24
C THR A 667 9.26 9.80 -16.73
N ILE A 668 8.06 9.22 -16.76
CA ILE A 668 7.84 7.91 -17.37
C ILE A 668 7.52 8.12 -18.86
N VAL A 669 8.40 7.65 -19.74
CA VAL A 669 8.24 7.67 -21.21
C VAL A 669 8.05 6.27 -21.74
N ASP A 670 7.65 6.13 -23.00
CA ASP A 670 7.53 4.81 -23.63
C ASP A 670 8.90 4.16 -23.81
N SER A 671 8.94 2.84 -23.63
CA SER A 671 10.11 2.03 -23.91
C SER A 671 10.53 2.22 -25.37
N PRO A 672 11.82 2.46 -25.65
CA PRO A 672 12.32 2.57 -27.02
C PRO A 672 12.31 1.22 -27.75
N ASN A 673 12.34 0.12 -26.99
CA ASN A 673 12.24 -1.23 -27.53
C ASN A 673 10.78 -1.66 -27.58
N GLU A 674 10.38 -2.22 -28.72
CA GLU A 674 9.09 -2.88 -28.84
C GLU A 674 9.03 -4.14 -27.99
N ILE A 675 7.84 -4.38 -27.44
CA ILE A 675 7.58 -5.54 -26.62
C ILE A 675 6.87 -6.56 -27.48
N ILE A 676 7.59 -7.62 -27.80
CA ILE A 676 7.12 -8.67 -28.69
C ILE A 676 7.02 -10.01 -27.97
N TYR A 677 5.96 -10.75 -28.29
CA TYR A 677 5.75 -12.15 -27.95
C TYR A 677 5.49 -12.91 -29.26
N ASP A 678 6.18 -14.04 -29.48
CA ASP A 678 6.13 -14.79 -30.74
C ASP A 678 6.35 -13.94 -32.03
N ASN A 679 7.26 -12.96 -31.94
CA ASN A 679 7.58 -11.98 -33.00
C ASN A 679 6.45 -11.01 -33.35
N LEU A 680 5.42 -10.90 -32.52
CA LEU A 680 4.31 -9.95 -32.68
C LEU A 680 4.24 -9.01 -31.48
N PRO A 681 3.82 -7.75 -31.66
CA PRO A 681 3.52 -6.88 -30.54
C PRO A 681 2.44 -7.48 -29.65
N ILE A 682 2.55 -7.27 -28.33
CA ILE A 682 1.47 -7.63 -27.42
C ILE A 682 0.33 -6.63 -27.61
N THR A 683 -0.84 -7.11 -28.01
CA THR A 683 -2.02 -6.29 -28.27
C THR A 683 -3.17 -6.68 -27.35
N LEU A 684 -3.93 -5.69 -26.90
CA LEU A 684 -5.16 -5.87 -26.14
C LEU A 684 -6.34 -5.32 -26.96
N THR A 685 -7.40 -6.11 -27.06
CA THR A 685 -8.68 -5.65 -27.62
C THR A 685 -9.69 -5.46 -26.51
N SER A 686 -10.42 -4.34 -26.51
CA SER A 686 -11.57 -4.09 -25.64
C SER A 686 -12.78 -3.59 -26.44
N ILE A 687 -13.95 -3.62 -25.78
CA ILE A 687 -15.18 -3.03 -26.31
C ILE A 687 -15.60 -1.88 -25.38
N ASN A 688 -15.99 -0.74 -25.96
CA ASN A 688 -16.53 0.42 -25.26
C ASN A 688 -17.91 0.83 -25.80
#